data_AF-A0A091S5I5-F1
#
_entry.id   AF-A0A091S5I5-F1
#
_cell.length_a   1.000
_cell.length_b   1.000
_cell.length_c   1.000
_cell.angle_alpha   90.00
_cell.angle_beta   90.00
_cell.angle_gamma   90.00
#
_symmetry.space_group_name_H-M   'P 1'
#
loop_
_entity.id
_entity.type
_entity.pdbx_description
1 polymer ?
#
loop_
_entity_poly.entity_id
_entity_poly.type
_entity_poly.pdbx_seq_one_letter_code
_entity_poly.pdbx_strand_id
1 'polypeptide(L)'
;EIHAEVQLKNYGKFLEEYTSQLKRIEDALDDSVGDVWDFSLDPIALKLLPYEQSSLLELIKTENKVLNKVITVYAALCCEIKKLKYEAETKFYNGLLFYGEGATDSSMVEGDCQIQMGRFVSFLQELSCFVNRCYEVVVNVVHQLAVLYTSNNAPKIIETSGVHFQAMYEHLGELLTVLITLDEIIDNHATLKDHWTMYKRLLKSVHHNPSKFGIQEDKLKPFEKLLLKLECQLLDGMIFQACIEQQFDSLNGGVSVSKNNTFAEEFAHTLRTAFANVETKLGEPSEIDQRDKYVGICGLFVLHFQIFRTIDKKFYKSLLDVCKKVPAITLTANIIWFADNFLIQKIPAAAKLLDKKSIHTVKLQRENFLQQKAQSLTKDMQSYYVFVSSWMTKMESILSKEQRVDKFAEDLSNRCNVFIQGFLYAYSLSTIIKTTMNLYMSMQKPMTKTSVKALCRLVELLKAIEHMFYRRSMVVADSVTHIAQHLQYQALHTISVAKKRVISDKKYSEQRLDVLSALVLAENTLHGPSTKQRRLIVSLALSVGTQMKTFKDEELLPLQLVLKKLDLISELIERIRAQCDCCFLYWHRAVFPIYLDDVYENAVDSARLHYMFSALRDCVPAMMHARHLESYEVLLECYDKEIMEVLNEHLLDKLCKEIEKDLRLSVHTHLKLDDRNPFRVGMKDLAHFFFLNPIRFFNRFIDIKAYVTHYLDKTFYNLTTVALHDWATYSEMRNLATQRYGLSMTEAHLPSQTLEQGLDVLEIMRNIHVFVSRYLYNLNNQIFIERTSNNKHLNTINIRHIANSIRTHGTGIMNTTVNFTYQFLRKKFYIFSQFMYDEHIKSRLIKDIRFFREVKDQNDHKYPFERADKFNRGIRKLGITPDGQSYLDQFRQLISQIGNAMGYVRMIRSGGLHCCSSAIRFVPDLEDIVNFEELVKEEGLSEETQKAARQLDCVLGDLTRNFAEGTEYFKMLVDVFAPEFRSPKNMHLRNFYIIVPPLTLNFVEHSISCKEKLNKKNKSGAAFTDDGFAMGVAYILKLLDQYQEFDSLHWFQSVREKYVKEIRAVAKQQNVQSTNQDEKLLQTMNLTHKRLEVCLQEFELLYFSLSSARIFFRADKTAAEENQEKKEKEDESVKASNGELPNSTPADPVVK
;
A
#
# COMPACT_ATOMS: atom_id res chain seq x y z
N GLU A 1 6.87 -34.41 62.35
CA GLU A 1 5.93 -34.62 61.22
C GLU A 1 5.03 -33.42 60.96
N ILE A 2 4.28 -32.90 61.94
CA ILE A 2 3.35 -31.76 61.76
C ILE A 2 4.00 -30.50 61.14
N HIS A 3 5.25 -30.18 61.50
CA HIS A 3 5.94 -29.00 60.98
C HIS A 3 6.38 -29.12 59.51
N ALA A 4 6.61 -30.34 59.03
CA ALA A 4 6.95 -30.62 57.63
C ALA A 4 5.69 -30.60 56.75
N GLU A 5 4.56 -31.04 57.30
CA GLU A 5 3.26 -31.01 56.63
C GLU A 5 2.74 -29.58 56.42
N VAL A 6 2.95 -28.70 57.41
CA VAL A 6 2.63 -27.27 57.30
C VAL A 6 3.54 -26.56 56.30
N GLN A 7 4.84 -26.89 56.28
CA GLN A 7 5.78 -26.38 55.28
C GLN A 7 5.41 -26.83 53.85
N LEU A 8 5.04 -28.10 53.65
CA LEU A 8 4.53 -28.62 52.37
C LEU A 8 3.24 -27.93 51.93
N LYS A 9 2.32 -27.65 52.86
CA LYS A 9 1.08 -26.91 52.56
C LYS A 9 1.35 -25.46 52.17
N ASN A 10 2.30 -24.80 52.84
CA ASN A 10 2.71 -23.44 52.51
C ASN A 10 3.45 -23.40 51.17
N TYR A 11 4.28 -24.40 50.87
CA TYR A 11 4.94 -24.53 49.57
C TYR A 11 3.94 -24.82 48.45
N GLY A 12 2.92 -25.65 48.72
CA GLY A 12 1.81 -25.90 47.81
C GLY A 12 1.01 -24.63 47.51
N LYS A 13 0.67 -23.85 48.54
CA LYS A 13 -0.01 -22.54 48.36
C LYS A 13 0.85 -21.54 47.60
N PHE A 14 2.16 -21.48 47.88
CA PHE A 14 3.09 -20.63 47.14
C PHE A 14 3.16 -21.04 45.66
N LEU A 15 3.22 -22.34 45.36
CA LEU A 15 3.20 -22.83 43.98
C LEU A 15 1.86 -22.54 43.29
N GLU A 16 0.73 -22.67 43.99
CA GLU A 16 -0.59 -22.28 43.46
C GLU A 16 -0.68 -20.78 43.18
N GLU A 17 -0.24 -19.92 44.10
CA GLU A 17 -0.20 -18.47 43.92
C GLU A 17 0.74 -18.06 42.78
N TYR A 18 1.93 -18.67 42.70
CA TYR A 18 2.91 -18.43 41.65
C TYR A 18 2.41 -18.90 40.28
N THR A 19 1.74 -20.06 40.23
CA THR A 19 1.08 -20.55 39.01
C THR A 19 -0.07 -19.63 38.60
N SER A 20 -0.84 -19.12 39.56
CA SER A 20 -1.88 -18.10 39.33
C SER A 20 -1.29 -16.79 38.79
N GLN A 21 -0.16 -16.33 39.32
CA GLN A 21 0.53 -15.14 38.83
C GLN A 21 1.10 -15.35 37.43
N LEU A 22 1.73 -16.50 37.16
CA LEU A 22 2.17 -16.86 35.82
C LEU A 22 1.01 -16.94 34.84
N LYS A 23 -0.13 -17.50 35.27
CA LYS A 23 -1.35 -17.57 34.46
C LYS A 23 -1.95 -16.20 34.20
N ARG A 24 -1.93 -15.27 35.17
CA ARG A 24 -2.34 -13.87 34.96
C ARG A 24 -1.38 -13.11 34.04
N ILE A 25 -0.08 -13.40 34.10
CA ILE A 25 0.92 -12.85 33.18
C ILE A 25 0.70 -13.45 31.78
N GLU A 26 0.41 -14.74 31.69
CA GLU A 26 0.06 -15.44 30.44
C GLU A 26 -1.25 -14.90 29.87
N ASP A 27 -2.30 -14.67 30.67
CA ASP A 27 -3.59 -14.09 30.26
C ASP A 27 -3.43 -12.62 29.81
N ALA A 28 -2.64 -11.83 30.54
CA ALA A 28 -2.32 -10.44 30.17
C ALA A 28 -1.40 -10.36 28.93
N LEU A 29 -0.60 -11.40 28.72
CA LEU A 29 0.16 -11.59 27.50
C LEU A 29 -0.76 -12.16 26.40
N ASP A 30 -1.77 -12.98 26.65
CA ASP A 30 -2.56 -13.72 25.65
C ASP A 30 -3.37 -12.78 24.74
N ASP A 31 -3.86 -11.65 25.27
CA ASP A 31 -4.44 -10.57 24.45
C ASP A 31 -3.41 -9.91 23.49
N SER A 32 -2.10 -10.15 23.70
CA SER A 32 -0.96 -9.64 22.93
C SER A 32 -0.02 -10.73 22.32
N VAL A 33 -0.13 -12.00 22.72
CA VAL A 33 0.71 -13.13 22.28
C VAL A 33 0.31 -13.56 20.87
N GLY A 34 -0.92 -13.26 20.46
CA GLY A 34 -1.34 -13.32 19.06
C GLY A 34 -0.43 -12.51 18.14
N ASP A 35 0.08 -11.36 18.59
CA ASP A 35 0.96 -10.48 17.82
C ASP A 35 2.45 -10.86 17.95
N VAL A 36 2.88 -11.47 19.06
CA VAL A 36 4.28 -11.95 19.25
C VAL A 36 4.63 -13.10 18.31
N TRP A 37 3.66 -13.96 18.02
CA TRP A 37 3.78 -15.04 17.03
C TRP A 37 3.21 -14.65 15.66
N ASP A 38 3.06 -13.34 15.39
CA ASP A 38 2.79 -12.86 14.05
C ASP A 38 4.03 -13.12 13.17
N PHE A 39 3.81 -13.91 12.14
CA PHE A 39 4.85 -14.27 11.17
C PHE A 39 5.32 -13.04 10.36
N SER A 40 4.54 -11.96 10.32
CA SER A 40 4.91 -10.71 9.66
C SER A 40 6.06 -9.98 10.42
N LEU A 41 6.16 -10.19 11.74
CA LEU A 41 7.14 -9.55 12.62
C LEU A 41 8.30 -10.48 13.00
N ASP A 42 8.01 -11.76 13.33
CA ASP A 42 8.95 -12.84 13.72
C ASP A 42 10.19 -12.36 14.50
N PRO A 43 10.02 -11.88 15.75
CA PRO A 43 11.12 -11.48 16.61
C PRO A 43 11.76 -12.63 17.40
N ILE A 44 11.05 -13.77 17.58
CA ILE A 44 11.44 -14.87 18.47
C ILE A 44 11.12 -16.22 17.82
N ALA A 45 12.11 -17.11 17.73
CA ALA A 45 11.93 -18.48 17.22
C ALA A 45 12.34 -19.54 18.26
N LEU A 46 11.51 -20.58 18.44
CA LEU A 46 11.83 -21.73 19.29
C LEU A 46 12.60 -22.81 18.52
N LYS A 47 13.65 -23.35 19.14
CA LYS A 47 14.40 -24.50 18.62
C LYS A 47 14.18 -25.70 19.54
N LEU A 48 13.48 -26.71 19.04
CA LEU A 48 13.09 -27.91 19.80
C LEU A 48 14.02 -29.10 19.63
N LEU A 49 15.15 -28.93 18.94
CA LEU A 49 16.06 -30.04 18.67
C LEU A 49 16.75 -30.48 19.96
N PRO A 50 16.58 -31.72 20.43
CA PRO A 50 17.28 -32.20 21.61
C PRO A 50 18.78 -32.39 21.29
N TYR A 51 19.64 -31.78 22.11
CA TYR A 51 21.10 -31.90 21.98
C TYR A 51 21.66 -32.93 22.95
N GLU A 52 22.53 -33.81 22.47
CA GLU A 52 23.18 -34.82 23.32
C GLU A 52 24.47 -34.25 23.92
N GLN A 53 24.57 -34.26 25.25
CA GLN A 53 25.77 -33.84 25.98
C GLN A 53 26.73 -35.01 26.25
N SER A 54 26.22 -36.24 26.25
CA SER A 54 27.02 -37.46 26.47
C SER A 54 27.72 -37.92 25.19
N SER A 55 28.93 -38.46 25.34
CA SER A 55 29.66 -39.06 24.22
C SER A 55 29.06 -40.41 23.79
N LEU A 56 29.30 -40.83 22.54
CA LEU A 56 28.85 -42.15 22.04
C LEU A 56 29.37 -43.30 22.92
N LEU A 57 30.60 -43.18 23.44
CA LEU A 57 31.21 -44.17 24.32
C LEU A 57 30.52 -44.27 25.70
N GLU A 58 29.92 -43.18 26.16
CA GLU A 58 29.15 -43.17 27.41
C GLU A 58 27.76 -43.77 27.25
N LEU A 59 27.15 -43.57 26.09
CA LEU A 59 25.84 -44.12 25.74
C LEU A 59 25.91 -45.63 25.46
N ILE A 60 27.00 -46.12 24.84
CA ILE A 60 27.17 -47.51 24.44
C ILE A 60 27.94 -48.28 25.51
N LYS A 61 27.24 -48.59 26.62
CA LYS A 61 27.80 -49.35 27.75
C LYS A 61 26.95 -50.57 28.08
N THR A 62 27.51 -51.75 27.82
CA THR A 62 26.97 -53.06 28.26
C THR A 62 28.10 -53.98 28.73
N GLU A 63 27.76 -55.11 29.34
CA GLU A 63 28.74 -56.13 29.77
C GLU A 63 29.52 -56.74 28.59
N ASN A 64 28.92 -56.76 27.40
CA ASN A 64 29.55 -57.25 26.18
C ASN A 64 30.42 -56.18 25.50
N LYS A 65 31.72 -56.21 25.80
CA LYS A 65 32.71 -55.28 25.22
C LYS A 65 32.83 -55.38 23.69
N VAL A 66 32.60 -56.56 23.12
CA VAL A 66 32.74 -56.79 21.68
C VAL A 66 31.59 -56.14 20.92
N LEU A 67 30.36 -56.36 21.38
CA LEU A 67 29.16 -55.68 20.86
C LEU A 67 29.29 -54.15 20.98
N ASN A 68 29.74 -53.65 22.14
CA ASN A 68 29.94 -52.21 22.34
C ASN A 68 30.92 -51.64 21.31
N LYS A 69 32.00 -52.36 21.00
CA LYS A 69 32.98 -51.91 19.99
C LYS A 69 32.35 -51.82 18.60
N VAL A 70 31.62 -52.84 18.17
CA VAL A 70 30.96 -52.85 16.84
C VAL A 70 29.94 -51.72 16.73
N ILE A 71 29.04 -51.58 17.70
CA ILE A 71 28.01 -50.52 17.69
C ILE A 71 28.67 -49.14 17.76
N THR A 72 29.75 -48.96 18.53
CA THR A 72 30.48 -47.68 18.60
C THR A 72 31.05 -47.28 17.25
N VAL A 73 31.73 -48.21 16.56
CA VAL A 73 32.32 -47.93 15.24
C VAL A 73 31.23 -47.57 14.23
N TYR A 74 30.14 -48.34 14.19
CA TYR A 74 29.03 -48.09 13.27
C TYR A 74 28.28 -46.80 13.58
N ALA A 75 28.01 -46.53 14.86
CA ALA A 75 27.41 -45.27 15.28
C ALA A 75 28.29 -44.07 14.93
N ALA A 76 29.61 -44.16 15.15
CA ALA A 76 30.55 -43.11 14.81
C ALA A 76 30.58 -42.81 13.30
N LEU A 77 30.64 -43.85 12.45
CA LEU A 77 30.62 -43.70 11.00
C LEU A 77 29.29 -43.12 10.50
N CYS A 78 28.15 -43.61 11.00
CA CYS A 78 26.84 -43.03 10.67
C CYS A 78 26.71 -41.57 11.10
N CYS A 79 27.20 -41.21 12.29
CA CYS A 79 27.23 -39.82 12.74
C CYS A 79 28.12 -38.95 11.87
N GLU A 80 29.27 -39.46 11.42
CA GLU A 80 30.15 -38.75 10.48
C GLU A 80 29.48 -38.53 9.13
N ILE A 81 28.83 -39.55 8.57
CA ILE A 81 28.07 -39.43 7.32
C ILE A 81 26.99 -38.34 7.43
N LYS A 82 26.23 -38.31 8.54
CA LYS A 82 25.23 -37.25 8.76
C LYS A 82 25.84 -35.85 8.80
N LYS A 83 27.04 -35.71 9.38
CA LYS A 83 27.76 -34.43 9.40
C LYS A 83 28.19 -34.02 7.99
N LEU A 84 28.74 -34.95 7.21
CA LEU A 84 29.14 -34.69 5.82
C LEU A 84 27.94 -34.32 4.95
N LYS A 85 26.80 -35.01 5.11
CA LYS A 85 25.54 -34.66 4.43
C LYS A 85 25.08 -33.25 4.78
N TYR A 86 25.05 -32.91 6.07
CA TYR A 86 24.67 -31.58 6.53
C TYR A 86 25.60 -30.48 5.98
N GLU A 87 26.92 -30.74 5.96
CA GLU A 87 27.90 -29.82 5.38
C GLU A 87 27.70 -29.64 3.87
N ALA A 88 27.41 -30.72 3.13
CA ALA A 88 27.09 -30.65 1.71
C ALA A 88 25.86 -29.79 1.42
N GLU A 89 24.75 -30.07 2.13
CA GLU A 89 23.46 -29.40 1.93
C GLU A 89 23.51 -27.90 2.28
N THR A 90 24.20 -27.54 3.37
CA THR A 90 24.22 -26.15 3.85
C THR A 90 25.27 -25.29 3.15
N LYS A 91 26.47 -25.83 2.92
CA LYS A 91 27.62 -25.05 2.43
C LYS A 91 27.86 -25.27 0.93
N PHE A 92 28.02 -26.52 0.50
CA PHE A 92 28.55 -26.80 -0.83
C PHE A 92 27.51 -26.73 -1.94
N TYR A 93 26.30 -27.27 -1.73
CA TYR A 93 25.23 -27.19 -2.72
C TYR A 93 24.86 -25.74 -3.04
N ASN A 94 24.57 -24.95 -2.01
CA ASN A 94 24.18 -23.55 -2.16
C ASN A 94 25.26 -22.71 -2.85
N GLY A 95 26.53 -22.89 -2.46
CA GLY A 95 27.65 -22.18 -3.08
C GLY A 95 27.85 -22.51 -4.57
N LEU A 96 27.56 -23.75 -4.98
CA LEU A 96 27.60 -24.17 -6.39
C LEU A 96 26.36 -23.68 -7.16
N LEU A 97 25.16 -23.81 -6.58
CA LEU A 97 23.87 -23.50 -7.23
C LEU A 97 23.71 -22.02 -7.59
N PHE A 98 24.24 -21.11 -6.77
CA PHE A 98 24.16 -19.66 -7.01
C PHE A 98 25.36 -19.10 -7.78
N TYR A 99 26.30 -19.95 -8.22
CA TYR A 99 27.47 -19.47 -8.95
C TYR A 99 27.07 -18.82 -10.28
N GLY A 100 27.54 -17.59 -10.51
CA GLY A 100 27.24 -16.82 -11.71
C GLY A 100 25.99 -15.95 -11.62
N GLU A 101 25.17 -16.10 -10.57
CA GLU A 101 24.02 -15.22 -10.31
C GLU A 101 24.46 -13.87 -9.70
N GLY A 102 23.68 -12.81 -9.90
CA GLY A 102 23.95 -11.48 -9.34
C GLY A 102 24.85 -10.58 -10.19
N ALA A 103 25.29 -11.02 -11.38
CA ALA A 103 25.86 -10.16 -12.40
C ALA A 103 24.75 -9.77 -13.39
N THR A 104 24.39 -8.49 -13.47
CA THR A 104 23.47 -8.02 -14.52
C THR A 104 24.21 -8.02 -15.85
N ASP A 105 23.61 -8.57 -16.91
CA ASP A 105 24.22 -8.68 -18.25
C ASP A 105 24.75 -7.34 -18.81
N SER A 106 24.22 -6.21 -18.33
CA SER A 106 24.66 -4.86 -18.69
C SER A 106 25.96 -4.40 -18.00
N SER A 107 26.49 -5.18 -17.04
CA SER A 107 27.63 -4.81 -16.18
C SER A 107 28.90 -5.64 -16.37
N MET A 108 28.86 -6.73 -17.15
CA MET A 108 30.03 -7.61 -17.28
C MET A 108 31.11 -6.97 -18.16
N VAL A 109 32.14 -6.44 -17.52
CA VAL A 109 33.36 -5.94 -18.16
C VAL A 109 34.25 -7.13 -18.53
N GLU A 110 35.04 -7.00 -19.59
CA GLU A 110 36.04 -8.00 -19.97
C GLU A 110 37.00 -8.26 -18.79
N GLY A 111 36.94 -9.47 -18.21
CA GLY A 111 37.73 -9.86 -17.03
C GLY A 111 36.92 -10.28 -15.80
N ASP A 112 35.63 -9.92 -15.72
CA ASP A 112 34.81 -10.19 -14.53
C ASP A 112 34.60 -11.69 -14.28
N CYS A 113 34.41 -12.48 -15.34
CA CYS A 113 34.30 -13.94 -15.25
C CYS A 113 35.54 -14.57 -14.60
N GLN A 114 36.73 -14.05 -14.93
CA GLN A 114 38.00 -14.53 -14.40
C GLN A 114 38.21 -14.10 -12.93
N ILE A 115 37.74 -12.92 -12.54
CA ILE A 115 37.76 -12.46 -11.14
C ILE A 115 36.83 -13.34 -10.29
N GLN A 116 35.61 -13.55 -10.76
CA GLN A 116 34.63 -14.41 -10.09
C GLN A 116 35.17 -15.82 -9.90
N MET A 117 35.73 -16.42 -10.96
CA MET A 117 36.37 -17.73 -10.87
C MET A 117 37.56 -17.72 -9.92
N GLY A 118 38.41 -16.68 -9.97
CA GLY A 118 39.57 -16.53 -9.08
C GLY A 118 39.19 -16.53 -7.59
N ARG A 119 38.08 -15.90 -7.22
CA ARG A 119 37.52 -15.95 -5.86
C ARG A 119 36.96 -17.32 -5.52
N PHE A 120 36.38 -18.01 -6.50
CA PHE A 120 35.75 -19.32 -6.33
C PHE A 120 36.74 -20.50 -6.23
N VAL A 121 37.99 -20.35 -6.67
CA VAL A 121 39.00 -21.43 -6.61
C VAL A 121 39.22 -21.95 -5.19
N SER A 122 39.22 -21.07 -4.17
CA SER A 122 39.38 -21.49 -2.76
C SER A 122 38.23 -22.39 -2.30
N PHE A 123 37.00 -22.05 -2.69
CA PHE A 123 35.82 -22.86 -2.43
C PHE A 123 35.89 -24.23 -3.14
N LEU A 124 36.35 -24.27 -4.40
CA LEU A 124 36.58 -25.54 -5.12
C LEU A 124 37.65 -26.41 -4.45
N GLN A 125 38.68 -25.80 -3.86
CA GLN A 125 39.69 -26.53 -3.10
C GLN A 125 39.10 -27.15 -1.82
N GLU A 126 38.29 -26.40 -1.07
CA GLU A 126 37.57 -26.92 0.09
C GLU A 126 36.63 -28.07 -0.31
N LEU A 127 35.93 -27.93 -1.43
CA LEU A 127 35.06 -28.98 -1.98
C LEU A 127 35.85 -30.24 -2.35
N SER A 128 37.05 -30.11 -2.94
CA SER A 128 37.94 -31.25 -3.22
C SER A 128 38.34 -31.98 -1.93
N CYS A 129 38.68 -31.24 -0.86
CA CYS A 129 38.97 -31.84 0.44
C CYS A 129 37.75 -32.58 1.03
N PHE A 130 36.57 -31.97 0.96
CA PHE A 130 35.32 -32.59 1.37
C PHE A 130 35.04 -33.90 0.61
N VAL A 131 35.15 -33.89 -0.72
CA VAL A 131 34.98 -35.07 -1.57
C VAL A 131 35.96 -36.19 -1.20
N ASN A 132 37.24 -35.85 -0.97
CA ASN A 132 38.23 -36.83 -0.52
C ASN A 132 37.84 -37.43 0.84
N ARG A 133 37.30 -36.64 1.77
CA ARG A 133 36.83 -37.16 3.05
C ARG A 133 35.66 -38.13 2.87
N CYS A 134 34.71 -37.81 1.99
CA CYS A 134 33.62 -38.72 1.65
C CYS A 134 34.16 -40.06 1.11
N TYR A 135 35.16 -40.02 0.24
CA TYR A 135 35.80 -41.22 -0.31
C TYR A 135 36.41 -42.11 0.78
N GLU A 136 37.17 -41.52 1.70
CA GLU A 136 37.76 -42.22 2.85
C GLU A 136 36.69 -42.89 3.74
N VAL A 137 35.60 -42.19 4.01
CA VAL A 137 34.49 -42.71 4.84
C VAL A 137 33.79 -43.88 4.13
N VAL A 138 33.54 -43.78 2.81
CA VAL A 138 32.97 -44.89 2.02
C VAL A 138 33.85 -46.13 2.09
N VAL A 139 35.16 -45.98 1.86
CA VAL A 139 36.12 -47.09 1.94
C VAL A 139 36.12 -47.70 3.34
N ASN A 140 36.15 -46.88 4.39
CA ASN A 140 36.14 -47.36 5.76
C ASN A 140 34.85 -48.14 6.08
N VAL A 141 33.67 -47.62 5.70
CA VAL A 141 32.39 -48.33 5.91
C VAL A 141 32.40 -49.70 5.22
N VAL A 142 32.85 -49.76 3.97
CA VAL A 142 32.94 -51.02 3.20
C VAL A 142 33.93 -51.99 3.86
N HIS A 143 35.08 -51.51 4.34
CA HIS A 143 36.06 -52.33 5.06
C HIS A 143 35.49 -52.88 6.37
N GLN A 144 34.83 -52.05 7.18
CA GLN A 144 34.24 -52.51 8.45
C GLN A 144 33.13 -53.56 8.20
N LEU A 145 32.28 -53.36 7.19
CA LEU A 145 31.25 -54.34 6.81
C LEU A 145 31.88 -55.65 6.29
N ALA A 146 32.91 -55.56 5.45
CA ALA A 146 33.60 -56.74 4.91
C ALA A 146 34.30 -57.57 6.00
N VAL A 147 34.88 -56.92 7.02
CA VAL A 147 35.49 -57.59 8.18
C VAL A 147 34.42 -58.26 9.05
N LEU A 148 33.28 -57.60 9.24
CA LEU A 148 32.20 -58.16 10.05
C LEU A 148 31.58 -59.40 9.39
N TYR A 149 31.32 -59.36 8.08
CA TYR A 149 30.72 -60.45 7.31
C TYR A 149 31.77 -61.36 6.65
N THR A 150 32.64 -61.99 7.46
CA THR A 150 33.69 -62.90 6.98
C THR A 150 33.24 -64.37 6.92
N SER A 151 33.83 -65.16 6.00
CA SER A 151 33.56 -66.59 5.83
C SER A 151 34.02 -67.46 7.02
N ASN A 152 33.46 -68.67 7.12
CA ASN A 152 33.53 -69.60 8.27
C ASN A 152 34.94 -70.02 8.78
N ASN A 153 36.04 -69.62 8.13
CA ASN A 153 37.41 -70.04 8.49
C ASN A 153 38.24 -68.96 9.23
N ALA A 154 37.69 -67.76 9.48
CA ALA A 154 38.34 -66.70 10.27
C ALA A 154 37.64 -66.52 11.63
N PRO A 155 38.35 -66.07 12.70
CA PRO A 155 37.72 -65.81 13.99
C PRO A 155 36.65 -64.72 13.85
N LYS A 156 35.38 -65.10 13.97
CA LYS A 156 34.25 -64.17 13.92
C LYS A 156 34.26 -63.27 15.15
N ILE A 157 34.15 -61.96 14.93
CA ILE A 157 34.09 -60.95 16.02
C ILE A 157 32.72 -61.03 16.71
N ILE A 158 31.64 -61.22 15.95
CA ILE A 158 30.26 -61.46 16.40
C ILE A 158 29.67 -62.51 15.45
N GLU A 159 28.73 -63.35 15.92
CA GLU A 159 27.98 -64.20 15.01
C GLU A 159 26.97 -63.38 14.20
N THR A 160 27.24 -63.22 12.90
CA THR A 160 26.48 -62.37 11.99
C THR A 160 25.31 -63.06 11.30
N SER A 161 25.09 -64.35 11.56
CA SER A 161 23.99 -65.11 10.94
C SER A 161 22.63 -64.46 11.29
N GLY A 162 21.97 -63.88 10.28
CA GLY A 162 20.69 -63.19 10.44
C GLY A 162 20.77 -61.80 11.09
N VAL A 163 21.96 -61.19 11.15
CA VAL A 163 22.10 -59.76 11.51
C VAL A 163 22.14 -58.91 10.25
N HIS A 164 21.20 -58.00 10.11
CA HIS A 164 21.17 -57.06 8.99
C HIS A 164 21.24 -55.62 9.51
N PHE A 165 22.42 -54.99 9.40
CA PHE A 165 22.64 -53.60 9.79
C PHE A 165 22.10 -52.61 8.74
N GLN A 166 20.79 -52.65 8.49
CA GLN A 166 20.13 -51.83 7.48
C GLN A 166 20.46 -50.33 7.61
N ALA A 167 20.52 -49.80 8.85
CA ALA A 167 20.91 -48.42 9.10
C ALA A 167 22.27 -48.05 8.50
N MET A 168 23.28 -48.92 8.54
CA MET A 168 24.59 -48.62 7.93
C MET A 168 24.50 -48.45 6.42
N TYR A 169 23.74 -49.31 5.74
CA TYR A 169 23.53 -49.21 4.30
C TYR A 169 22.72 -47.98 3.92
N GLU A 170 21.69 -47.62 4.71
CA GLU A 170 20.91 -46.40 4.50
C GLU A 170 21.80 -45.16 4.57
N HIS A 171 22.67 -45.05 5.57
CA HIS A 171 23.60 -43.92 5.68
C HIS A 171 24.66 -43.95 4.57
N LEU A 172 25.20 -45.12 4.22
CA LEU A 172 26.11 -45.22 3.08
C LEU A 172 25.43 -44.73 1.78
N GLY A 173 24.16 -45.10 1.58
CA GLY A 173 23.33 -44.61 0.48
C GLY A 173 23.15 -43.10 0.52
N GLU A 174 22.91 -42.50 1.69
CA GLU A 174 22.84 -41.04 1.85
C GLU A 174 24.14 -40.35 1.42
N LEU A 175 25.31 -40.88 1.81
CA LEU A 175 26.60 -40.31 1.40
C LEU A 175 26.82 -40.43 -0.11
N LEU A 176 26.42 -41.54 -0.72
CA LEU A 176 26.48 -41.72 -2.17
C LEU A 176 25.54 -40.74 -2.89
N THR A 177 24.32 -40.51 -2.36
CA THR A 177 23.40 -39.50 -2.87
C THR A 177 24.00 -38.10 -2.82
N VAL A 178 24.84 -37.79 -1.81
CA VAL A 178 25.55 -36.51 -1.76
C VAL A 178 26.49 -36.35 -2.95
N LEU A 179 27.29 -37.38 -3.25
CA LEU A 179 28.21 -37.36 -4.38
C LEU A 179 27.48 -37.30 -5.73
N ILE A 180 26.36 -38.03 -5.87
CA ILE A 180 25.50 -37.95 -7.07
C ILE A 180 24.95 -36.54 -7.24
N THR A 181 24.47 -35.93 -6.16
CA THR A 181 23.93 -34.55 -6.20
C THR A 181 25.00 -33.54 -6.62
N LEU A 182 26.24 -33.69 -6.14
CA LEU A 182 27.35 -32.82 -6.57
C LEU A 182 27.65 -32.95 -8.07
N ASP A 183 27.71 -34.17 -8.61
CA ASP A 183 27.90 -34.40 -10.05
C ASP A 183 26.78 -33.73 -10.85
N GLU A 184 25.51 -33.94 -10.48
CA GLU A 184 24.36 -33.37 -11.19
C GLU A 184 24.28 -31.83 -11.10
N ILE A 185 24.71 -31.23 -9.98
CA ILE A 185 24.82 -29.76 -9.87
C ILE A 185 25.87 -29.24 -10.86
N ILE A 186 27.07 -29.83 -10.86
CA ILE A 186 28.19 -29.39 -11.71
C ILE A 186 27.86 -29.60 -13.20
N ASP A 187 27.18 -30.69 -13.54
CA ASP A 187 26.81 -30.98 -14.93
C ASP A 187 25.76 -30.01 -15.49
N ASN A 188 24.84 -29.53 -14.65
CA ASN A 188 23.86 -28.53 -15.05
C ASN A 188 24.42 -27.09 -15.13
N HIS A 189 25.58 -26.80 -14.55
CA HIS A 189 26.18 -25.46 -14.56
C HIS A 189 27.10 -25.21 -15.76
N ALA A 190 26.51 -24.79 -16.90
CA ALA A 190 27.28 -24.38 -18.07
C ALA A 190 28.18 -23.15 -17.79
N THR A 191 27.66 -22.16 -17.05
CA THR A 191 28.38 -20.93 -16.68
C THR A 191 29.66 -21.20 -15.91
N LEU A 192 29.64 -22.16 -14.98
CA LEU A 192 30.81 -22.58 -14.21
C LEU A 192 31.90 -23.16 -15.13
N LYS A 193 31.52 -24.06 -16.05
CA LYS A 193 32.43 -24.67 -17.02
C LYS A 193 33.01 -23.61 -17.97
N ASP A 194 32.19 -22.67 -18.43
CA ASP A 194 32.65 -21.57 -19.29
C ASP A 194 33.64 -20.65 -18.57
N HIS A 195 33.30 -20.16 -17.37
CA HIS A 195 34.20 -19.32 -16.57
C HIS A 195 35.51 -20.04 -16.24
N TRP A 196 35.48 -21.35 -15.97
CA TRP A 196 36.68 -22.16 -15.75
C TRP A 196 37.59 -22.18 -16.99
N THR A 197 37.01 -22.40 -18.18
CA THR A 197 37.80 -22.38 -19.42
C THR A 197 38.42 -21.02 -19.71
N MET A 198 37.69 -19.92 -19.44
CA MET A 198 38.20 -18.56 -19.58
C MET A 198 39.33 -18.27 -18.59
N TYR A 199 39.20 -18.71 -17.34
CA TYR A 199 40.24 -18.57 -16.31
C TYR A 199 41.53 -19.32 -16.70
N LYS A 200 41.41 -20.54 -17.26
CA LYS A 200 42.58 -21.27 -17.81
C LYS A 200 43.24 -20.55 -18.98
N ARG A 201 42.47 -19.91 -19.87
CA ARG A 201 43.02 -19.10 -20.98
C ARG A 201 43.78 -17.87 -20.47
N LEU A 202 43.27 -17.22 -19.40
CA LEU A 202 43.98 -16.13 -18.73
C LEU A 202 45.33 -16.59 -18.19
N LEU A 203 45.39 -17.74 -17.52
CA LEU A 203 46.64 -18.28 -16.96
C LEU A 203 47.69 -18.57 -18.04
N LYS A 204 47.28 -19.08 -19.21
CA LYS A 204 48.19 -19.22 -20.35
C LYS A 204 48.78 -17.89 -20.77
N SER A 205 48.00 -16.81 -20.73
CA SER A 205 48.47 -15.46 -21.08
C SER A 205 49.43 -14.89 -20.01
N VAL A 206 49.16 -15.16 -18.74
CA VAL A 206 50.05 -14.82 -17.60
C VAL A 206 51.40 -15.53 -17.74
N HIS A 207 51.39 -16.80 -18.15
CA HIS A 207 52.60 -17.60 -18.39
C HIS A 207 53.54 -16.97 -19.43
N HIS A 208 52.98 -16.31 -20.47
CA HIS A 208 53.78 -15.65 -21.49
C HIS A 208 54.39 -14.32 -21.02
N ASN A 209 53.82 -13.67 -19.99
CA ASN A 209 54.32 -12.38 -19.48
C ASN A 209 54.20 -12.25 -17.93
N PRO A 210 54.91 -13.05 -17.12
CA PRO A 210 54.73 -13.07 -15.66
C PRO A 210 55.05 -11.74 -14.97
N SER A 211 56.04 -11.00 -15.50
CA SER A 211 56.50 -9.72 -14.97
C SER A 211 55.43 -8.60 -15.04
N LYS A 212 54.53 -8.64 -16.03
CA LYS A 212 53.42 -7.66 -16.16
C LYS A 212 52.35 -7.84 -15.07
N PHE A 213 52.22 -9.03 -14.51
CA PHE A 213 51.21 -9.38 -13.51
C PHE A 213 51.77 -9.46 -12.08
N GLY A 214 53.08 -9.23 -11.89
CA GLY A 214 53.73 -9.26 -10.57
C GLY A 214 53.81 -10.66 -9.94
N ILE A 215 53.75 -11.73 -10.74
CA ILE A 215 53.74 -13.13 -10.26
C ILE A 215 55.11 -13.77 -10.48
N GLN A 216 55.62 -14.46 -9.46
CA GLN A 216 56.83 -15.29 -9.56
C GLN A 216 56.55 -16.57 -10.37
N GLU A 217 57.36 -16.84 -11.39
CA GLU A 217 57.19 -17.97 -12.31
C GLU A 217 57.20 -19.34 -11.60
N ASP A 218 58.00 -19.47 -10.52
CA ASP A 218 58.09 -20.68 -9.70
C ASP A 218 56.76 -21.10 -9.04
N LYS A 219 55.83 -20.14 -8.84
CA LYS A 219 54.52 -20.39 -8.22
C LYS A 219 53.44 -20.80 -9.23
N LEU A 220 53.66 -20.59 -10.53
CA LEU A 220 52.66 -20.89 -11.57
C LEU A 220 52.50 -22.39 -11.82
N LYS A 221 53.60 -23.15 -11.93
CA LYS A 221 53.54 -24.60 -12.20
C LYS A 221 52.79 -25.40 -11.12
N PRO A 222 53.02 -25.18 -9.81
CA PRO A 222 52.24 -25.84 -8.76
C PRO A 222 50.74 -25.47 -8.81
N PHE A 223 50.43 -24.22 -9.15
CA PHE A 223 49.06 -23.74 -9.26
C PHE A 223 48.32 -24.36 -10.45
N GLU A 224 48.95 -24.44 -11.64
CA GLU A 224 48.39 -25.15 -12.79
C GLU A 224 48.12 -26.63 -12.48
N LYS A 225 49.02 -27.29 -11.74
CA LYS A 225 48.83 -28.68 -11.30
C LYS A 225 47.63 -28.81 -10.34
N LEU A 226 47.43 -27.82 -9.45
CA LEU A 226 46.26 -27.77 -8.58
C LEU A 226 44.97 -27.62 -9.40
N LEU A 227 44.93 -26.70 -10.36
CA LEU A 227 43.76 -26.49 -11.21
C LEU A 227 43.42 -27.74 -12.02
N LEU A 228 44.40 -28.40 -12.64
CA LEU A 228 44.20 -29.66 -13.34
C LEU A 228 43.64 -30.75 -12.41
N LYS A 229 44.12 -30.81 -11.16
CA LYS A 229 43.57 -31.73 -10.15
C LYS A 229 42.10 -31.41 -9.84
N LEU A 230 41.77 -30.13 -9.65
CA LEU A 230 40.39 -29.70 -9.36
C LEU A 230 39.45 -29.98 -10.54
N GLU A 231 39.92 -29.79 -11.77
CA GLU A 231 39.15 -30.10 -12.97
C GLU A 231 38.84 -31.60 -13.07
N CYS A 232 39.87 -32.45 -13.02
CA CYS A 232 39.70 -33.89 -13.13
C CYS A 232 38.89 -34.49 -11.98
N GLN A 233 38.97 -33.91 -10.78
CA GLN A 233 38.25 -34.42 -9.62
C GLN A 233 36.79 -33.94 -9.55
N LEU A 234 36.53 -32.66 -9.87
CA LEU A 234 35.24 -32.01 -9.61
C LEU A 234 34.48 -31.70 -10.90
N LEU A 235 35.13 -31.02 -11.87
CA LEU A 235 34.42 -30.40 -13.00
C LEU A 235 34.06 -31.37 -14.14
N ASP A 236 34.73 -32.52 -14.21
CA ASP A 236 34.45 -33.57 -15.20
C ASP A 236 33.15 -34.37 -14.90
N GLY A 237 32.45 -34.08 -13.80
CA GLY A 237 31.19 -34.77 -13.43
C GLY A 237 31.41 -36.25 -13.06
N MET A 238 32.58 -36.56 -12.52
CA MET A 238 33.02 -37.92 -12.21
C MET A 238 33.24 -38.14 -10.70
N ILE A 239 32.68 -37.30 -9.83
CA ILE A 239 32.87 -37.38 -8.37
C ILE A 239 32.34 -38.71 -7.84
N PHE A 240 31.13 -39.11 -8.23
CA PHE A 240 30.57 -40.40 -7.84
C PHE A 240 31.34 -41.57 -8.49
N GLN A 241 31.74 -41.43 -9.76
CA GLN A 241 32.47 -42.47 -10.48
C GLN A 241 33.82 -42.77 -9.81
N ALA A 242 34.58 -41.74 -9.49
CA ALA A 242 35.85 -41.85 -8.80
C ALA A 242 35.68 -42.50 -7.41
N CYS A 243 34.56 -42.26 -6.72
CA CYS A 243 34.27 -42.89 -5.43
C CYS A 243 34.09 -44.41 -5.55
N ILE A 244 33.35 -44.88 -6.55
CA ILE A 244 33.04 -46.30 -6.72
C ILE A 244 34.20 -47.08 -7.40
N GLU A 245 35.11 -46.40 -8.08
CA GLU A 245 36.29 -47.00 -8.72
C GLU A 245 37.51 -47.08 -7.80
N GLN A 246 37.38 -46.64 -6.55
CA GLN A 246 38.43 -46.77 -5.54
C GLN A 246 38.88 -48.22 -5.34
N GLN A 247 40.13 -48.37 -4.90
CA GLN A 247 40.66 -49.68 -4.50
C GLN A 247 40.07 -50.07 -3.13
N PHE A 248 39.03 -50.90 -3.15
CA PHE A 248 38.42 -51.43 -1.94
C PHE A 248 39.19 -52.61 -1.33
N ASP A 249 40.01 -53.32 -2.09
CA ASP A 249 40.88 -54.36 -1.55
C ASP A 249 42.15 -53.73 -0.95
N SER A 250 42.44 -54.01 0.32
CA SER A 250 43.61 -53.41 0.98
C SER A 250 44.89 -54.16 0.62
N LEU A 251 45.87 -53.47 0.02
CA LEU A 251 47.20 -54.02 -0.28
C LEU A 251 48.05 -54.31 0.98
N ASN A 252 47.81 -53.58 2.08
CA ASN A 252 48.64 -53.63 3.29
C ASN A 252 47.89 -54.12 4.56
N GLY A 253 46.56 -54.25 4.53
CA GLY A 253 45.70 -54.44 5.72
C GLY A 253 44.94 -55.77 5.80
N GLY A 254 45.12 -56.70 4.85
CA GLY A 254 44.53 -58.05 4.92
C GLY A 254 43.01 -58.15 4.72
N VAL A 255 42.31 -57.05 4.42
CA VAL A 255 40.86 -57.04 4.14
C VAL A 255 40.61 -57.27 2.65
N SER A 256 40.05 -58.44 2.31
CA SER A 256 39.63 -58.80 0.96
C SER A 256 38.12 -58.60 0.81
N VAL A 257 37.72 -57.55 0.08
CA VAL A 257 36.31 -57.17 -0.12
C VAL A 257 35.73 -57.87 -1.35
N SER A 258 36.41 -57.77 -2.50
CA SER A 258 35.87 -58.23 -3.79
C SER A 258 35.62 -59.74 -3.86
N LYS A 259 36.41 -60.53 -3.12
CA LYS A 259 36.31 -62.00 -3.05
C LYS A 259 35.43 -62.52 -1.91
N ASN A 260 34.83 -61.64 -1.11
CA ASN A 260 34.02 -62.02 0.04
C ASN A 260 32.56 -62.30 -0.39
N ASN A 261 32.25 -63.56 -0.70
CA ASN A 261 30.91 -63.99 -1.13
C ASN A 261 29.85 -63.79 -0.04
N THR A 262 30.18 -64.01 1.23
CA THR A 262 29.22 -63.83 2.34
C THR A 262 28.80 -62.37 2.48
N PHE A 263 29.74 -61.44 2.34
CA PHE A 263 29.43 -60.02 2.33
C PHE A 263 28.62 -59.62 1.08
N ALA A 264 28.94 -60.16 -0.10
CA ALA A 264 28.20 -59.90 -1.33
C ALA A 264 26.72 -60.32 -1.22
N GLU A 265 26.44 -61.50 -0.66
CA GLU A 265 25.08 -62.00 -0.46
C GLU A 265 24.29 -61.15 0.55
N GLU A 266 24.92 -60.76 1.66
CA GLU A 266 24.32 -59.89 2.68
C GLU A 266 24.03 -58.47 2.15
N PHE A 267 24.94 -57.91 1.36
CA PHE A 267 24.73 -56.62 0.68
C PHE A 267 23.51 -56.72 -0.25
N ALA A 268 23.46 -57.74 -1.11
CA ALA A 268 22.35 -57.94 -2.04
C ALA A 268 21.02 -58.23 -1.34
N HIS A 269 21.04 -58.95 -0.21
CA HIS A 269 19.85 -59.18 0.61
C HIS A 269 19.34 -57.86 1.21
N THR A 270 20.21 -57.10 1.87
CA THR A 270 19.83 -55.84 2.52
C THR A 270 19.31 -54.82 1.50
N LEU A 271 19.92 -54.75 0.31
CA LEU A 271 19.48 -53.88 -0.77
C LEU A 271 18.07 -54.22 -1.27
N ARG A 272 17.75 -55.52 -1.43
CA ARG A 272 16.42 -55.97 -1.85
C ARG A 272 15.36 -55.67 -0.79
N THR A 273 15.67 -55.91 0.48
CA THR A 273 14.77 -55.62 1.60
C THR A 273 14.52 -54.11 1.74
N ALA A 274 15.56 -53.29 1.63
CA ALA A 274 15.43 -51.83 1.63
C ALA A 274 14.57 -51.33 0.46
N PHE A 275 14.80 -51.86 -0.75
CA PHE A 275 14.01 -51.50 -1.92
C PHE A 275 12.54 -51.90 -1.79
N ALA A 276 12.22 -53.12 -1.33
CA ALA A 276 10.83 -53.56 -1.15
C ALA A 276 10.05 -52.65 -0.17
N ASN A 277 10.72 -52.19 0.89
CA ASN A 277 10.14 -51.26 1.86
C ASN A 277 9.88 -49.85 1.27
N VAL A 278 10.69 -49.44 0.30
CA VAL A 278 10.59 -48.12 -0.37
C VAL A 278 9.58 -48.16 -1.52
N GLU A 279 9.62 -49.21 -2.35
CA GLU A 279 8.77 -49.40 -3.54
C GLU A 279 7.27 -49.42 -3.22
N THR A 280 6.90 -49.96 -2.06
CA THR A 280 5.50 -50.06 -1.61
C THR A 280 4.86 -48.71 -1.27
N LYS A 281 5.68 -47.69 -0.95
CA LYS A 281 5.21 -46.35 -0.55
C LYS A 281 5.50 -45.25 -1.57
N LEU A 282 6.38 -45.51 -2.52
CA LEU A 282 6.73 -44.56 -3.59
C LEU A 282 5.48 -44.19 -4.41
N GLY A 283 5.18 -42.88 -4.44
CA GLY A 283 4.03 -42.33 -5.17
C GLY A 283 2.70 -42.38 -4.41
N GLU A 284 2.68 -42.89 -3.17
CA GLU A 284 1.50 -42.90 -2.31
C GLU A 284 1.42 -41.62 -1.44
N PRO A 285 0.24 -41.18 -0.98
CA PRO A 285 0.11 -40.03 -0.07
C PRO A 285 0.78 -40.20 1.30
N SER A 286 1.25 -41.41 1.63
CA SER A 286 1.95 -41.73 2.88
C SER A 286 3.48 -41.64 2.79
N GLU A 287 3.97 -41.05 1.71
CA GLU A 287 5.39 -40.81 1.44
C GLU A 287 5.98 -39.75 2.40
N ILE A 288 7.22 -39.96 2.84
CA ILE A 288 7.95 -39.17 3.86
C ILE A 288 9.36 -38.83 3.36
N ASP A 289 10.11 -39.84 2.92
CA ASP A 289 11.53 -39.74 2.53
C ASP A 289 11.95 -40.82 1.51
N GLN A 290 10.97 -41.51 0.91
CA GLN A 290 11.21 -42.67 0.06
C GLN A 290 11.93 -42.33 -1.24
N ARG A 291 11.75 -41.11 -1.78
CA ARG A 291 12.44 -40.68 -3.00
C ARG A 291 13.94 -40.54 -2.77
N ASP A 292 14.34 -39.90 -1.68
CA ASP A 292 15.75 -39.71 -1.33
C ASP A 292 16.44 -41.06 -1.07
N LYS A 293 15.75 -41.96 -0.35
CA LYS A 293 16.21 -43.32 -0.11
C LYS A 293 16.35 -44.12 -1.41
N TYR A 294 15.46 -43.92 -2.37
CA TYR A 294 15.53 -44.58 -3.67
C TYR A 294 16.78 -44.17 -4.46
N VAL A 295 17.16 -42.88 -4.45
CA VAL A 295 18.43 -42.42 -5.05
C VAL A 295 19.63 -43.13 -4.40
N GLY A 296 19.63 -43.22 -3.06
CA GLY A 296 20.66 -43.93 -2.31
C GLY A 296 20.72 -45.43 -2.65
N ILE A 297 19.56 -46.09 -2.81
CA ILE A 297 19.47 -47.50 -3.24
C ILE A 297 20.05 -47.69 -4.64
N CYS A 298 19.77 -46.78 -5.58
CA CYS A 298 20.39 -46.81 -6.91
C CYS A 298 21.92 -46.65 -6.81
N GLY A 299 22.42 -45.73 -5.99
CA GLY A 299 23.86 -45.56 -5.73
C GLY A 299 24.50 -46.83 -5.15
N LEU A 300 23.87 -47.43 -4.14
CA LEU A 300 24.32 -48.69 -3.52
C LEU A 300 24.31 -49.86 -4.51
N PHE A 301 23.31 -49.93 -5.40
CA PHE A 301 23.26 -50.95 -6.45
C PHE A 301 24.45 -50.83 -7.41
N VAL A 302 24.80 -49.61 -7.82
CA VAL A 302 25.99 -49.38 -8.67
C VAL A 302 27.27 -49.74 -7.91
N LEU A 303 27.40 -49.36 -6.64
CA LEU A 303 28.56 -49.73 -5.82
C LEU A 303 28.70 -51.26 -5.68
N HIS A 304 27.61 -51.96 -5.38
CA HIS A 304 27.59 -53.42 -5.33
C HIS A 304 28.06 -54.05 -6.64
N PHE A 305 27.54 -53.57 -7.77
CA PHE A 305 27.97 -54.03 -9.09
C PHE A 305 29.47 -53.78 -9.33
N GLN A 306 29.99 -52.62 -8.94
CA GLN A 306 31.39 -52.26 -9.17
C GLN A 306 32.37 -53.09 -8.32
N ILE A 307 32.01 -53.41 -7.08
CA ILE A 307 32.82 -54.23 -6.16
C ILE A 307 32.80 -55.71 -6.57
N PHE A 308 31.62 -56.30 -6.79
CA PHE A 308 31.47 -57.76 -6.95
C PHE A 308 31.31 -58.23 -8.39
N ARG A 309 31.05 -57.32 -9.34
CA ARG A 309 30.82 -57.62 -10.77
C ARG A 309 29.63 -58.57 -11.04
N THR A 310 28.68 -58.65 -10.12
CA THR A 310 27.45 -59.46 -10.23
C THR A 310 26.24 -58.59 -10.61
N ILE A 311 25.40 -59.07 -11.52
CA ILE A 311 24.19 -58.36 -12.00
C ILE A 311 22.94 -59.23 -11.76
N ASP A 312 21.99 -58.72 -10.97
CA ASP A 312 20.63 -59.26 -10.90
C ASP A 312 19.73 -58.55 -11.91
N LYS A 313 19.42 -59.23 -13.03
CA LYS A 313 18.57 -58.68 -14.10
C LYS A 313 17.14 -58.39 -13.65
N LYS A 314 16.58 -59.19 -12.73
CA LYS A 314 15.20 -58.98 -12.26
C LYS A 314 15.13 -57.74 -11.39
N PHE A 315 16.06 -57.61 -10.45
CA PHE A 315 16.15 -56.45 -9.57
C PHE A 315 16.44 -55.16 -10.36
N TYR A 316 17.36 -55.19 -11.34
CA TYR A 316 17.62 -54.05 -12.20
C TYR A 316 16.39 -53.55 -12.96
N LYS A 317 15.56 -54.49 -13.46
CA LYS A 317 14.30 -54.14 -14.13
C LYS A 317 13.29 -53.53 -13.14
N SER A 318 13.18 -54.08 -11.93
CA SER A 318 12.33 -53.51 -10.87
C SER A 318 12.73 -52.08 -10.50
N LEU A 319 14.03 -51.78 -10.42
CA LEU A 319 14.52 -50.41 -10.22
C LEU A 319 14.04 -49.48 -11.34
N LEU A 320 14.22 -49.87 -12.61
CA LEU A 320 13.77 -49.04 -13.75
C LEU A 320 12.24 -48.87 -13.79
N ASP A 321 11.47 -49.88 -13.38
CA ASP A 321 10.01 -49.82 -13.36
C ASP A 321 9.47 -48.77 -12.38
N VAL A 322 10.26 -48.32 -11.40
CA VAL A 322 9.90 -47.18 -10.51
C VAL A 322 9.64 -45.90 -11.31
N CYS A 323 10.31 -45.71 -12.45
CA CYS A 323 10.12 -44.53 -13.30
C CYS A 323 8.68 -44.39 -13.82
N LYS A 324 7.89 -45.48 -13.82
CA LYS A 324 6.47 -45.46 -14.15
C LYS A 324 5.62 -44.77 -13.09
N LYS A 325 6.02 -44.86 -11.81
CA LYS A 325 5.35 -44.22 -10.68
C LYS A 325 5.89 -42.81 -10.44
N VAL A 326 7.22 -42.68 -10.46
CA VAL A 326 7.94 -41.44 -10.18
C VAL A 326 8.88 -41.13 -11.35
N PRO A 327 8.48 -40.24 -12.28
CA PRO A 327 9.21 -40.02 -13.54
C PRO A 327 10.52 -39.23 -13.37
N ALA A 328 10.64 -38.49 -12.27
CA ALA A 328 11.76 -37.63 -11.93
C ALA A 328 11.81 -37.37 -10.43
N ILE A 329 13.01 -37.17 -9.90
CA ILE A 329 13.25 -36.82 -8.49
C ILE A 329 14.01 -35.50 -8.47
N THR A 330 13.56 -34.55 -7.67
CA THR A 330 14.31 -33.30 -7.43
C THR A 330 15.31 -33.57 -6.32
N LEU A 331 16.62 -33.42 -6.60
CA LEU A 331 17.67 -33.64 -5.59
C LEU A 331 17.84 -32.41 -4.70
N THR A 332 17.99 -31.25 -5.32
CA THR A 332 18.06 -29.95 -4.65
C THR A 332 17.61 -28.88 -5.61
N ALA A 333 16.94 -27.83 -5.11
CA ALA A 333 16.56 -26.66 -5.90
C ALA A 333 15.89 -27.02 -7.25
N ASN A 334 16.52 -26.64 -8.37
CA ASN A 334 16.09 -26.89 -9.75
C ASN A 334 16.71 -28.16 -10.37
N ILE A 335 17.57 -28.88 -9.65
CA ILE A 335 18.31 -30.04 -10.15
C ILE A 335 17.43 -31.29 -10.12
N ILE A 336 17.17 -31.82 -11.31
CA ILE A 336 16.40 -33.06 -11.50
C ILE A 336 17.32 -34.22 -11.79
N TRP A 337 17.04 -35.32 -11.14
CA TRP A 337 17.67 -36.60 -11.39
C TRP A 337 16.71 -37.61 -12.01
N PHE A 338 17.22 -38.34 -13.00
CA PHE A 338 16.51 -39.37 -13.74
C PHE A 338 17.15 -40.73 -13.50
N ALA A 339 16.43 -41.61 -12.80
CA ALA A 339 16.95 -42.90 -12.38
C ALA A 339 17.38 -43.80 -13.55
N ASP A 340 16.62 -43.78 -14.65
CA ASP A 340 16.94 -44.52 -15.87
C ASP A 340 18.19 -43.99 -16.58
N ASN A 341 18.36 -42.67 -16.70
CA ASN A 341 19.57 -42.10 -17.29
C ASN A 341 20.80 -42.51 -16.46
N PHE A 342 20.72 -42.37 -15.14
CA PHE A 342 21.79 -42.72 -14.21
C PHE A 342 22.17 -44.20 -14.30
N LEU A 343 21.18 -45.10 -14.17
CA LEU A 343 21.43 -46.55 -14.18
C LEU A 343 21.98 -47.04 -15.54
N ILE A 344 21.47 -46.49 -16.65
CA ILE A 344 21.94 -46.85 -18.00
C ILE A 344 23.39 -46.38 -18.22
N GLN A 345 23.73 -45.17 -17.78
CA GLN A 345 25.07 -44.60 -17.94
C GLN A 345 26.10 -45.32 -17.06
N LYS A 346 25.75 -45.61 -15.79
CA LYS A 346 26.69 -46.19 -14.81
C LYS A 346 26.84 -47.71 -14.92
N ILE A 347 25.86 -48.41 -15.48
CA ILE A 347 25.96 -49.87 -15.74
C ILE A 347 25.61 -50.20 -17.21
N PRO A 348 26.46 -49.85 -18.19
CA PRO A 348 26.22 -50.13 -19.61
C PRO A 348 26.06 -51.63 -19.92
N ALA A 349 26.73 -52.48 -19.14
CA ALA A 349 26.64 -53.94 -19.28
C ALA A 349 25.23 -54.47 -18.97
N ALA A 350 24.53 -53.89 -17.99
CA ALA A 350 23.14 -54.21 -17.67
C ALA A 350 22.17 -53.58 -18.66
N ALA A 351 22.46 -52.36 -19.16
CA ALA A 351 21.66 -51.70 -20.18
C ALA A 351 21.59 -52.50 -21.49
N LYS A 352 22.69 -53.15 -21.91
CA LYS A 352 22.72 -54.05 -23.09
C LYS A 352 21.81 -55.27 -22.97
N LEU A 353 21.41 -55.64 -21.74
CA LEU A 353 20.53 -56.77 -21.46
C LEU A 353 19.03 -56.42 -21.55
N LEU A 354 18.69 -55.15 -21.81
CA LEU A 354 17.33 -54.66 -22.02
C LEU A 354 17.05 -54.36 -23.50
N ASP A 355 15.79 -54.50 -23.92
CA ASP A 355 15.36 -54.17 -25.28
C ASP A 355 15.43 -52.65 -25.55
N LYS A 356 15.93 -52.22 -26.71
CA LYS A 356 15.98 -50.79 -27.09
C LYS A 356 14.62 -50.08 -27.04
N LYS A 357 13.51 -50.83 -27.22
CA LYS A 357 12.14 -50.30 -27.14
C LYS A 357 11.77 -49.86 -25.71
N SER A 358 12.16 -50.61 -24.67
CA SER A 358 11.79 -50.28 -23.29
C SER A 358 12.47 -49.00 -22.81
N ILE A 359 13.69 -48.72 -23.26
CA ILE A 359 14.40 -47.45 -22.97
C ILE A 359 13.71 -46.25 -23.62
N HIS A 360 13.19 -46.40 -24.85
CA HIS A 360 12.46 -45.32 -25.53
C HIS A 360 11.08 -45.06 -24.89
N THR A 361 10.40 -46.11 -24.41
CA THR A 361 9.12 -46.00 -23.69
C THR A 361 9.23 -45.16 -22.43
N VAL A 362 10.33 -45.23 -21.69
CA VAL A 362 10.54 -44.43 -20.46
C VAL A 362 10.56 -42.92 -20.76
N LYS A 363 11.17 -42.50 -21.88
CA LYS A 363 11.17 -41.09 -22.29
C LYS A 363 9.76 -40.58 -22.66
N LEU A 364 8.99 -41.38 -23.42
CA LEU A 364 7.62 -41.04 -23.79
C LEU A 364 6.68 -40.98 -22.57
N GLN A 365 6.93 -41.83 -21.56
CA GLN A 365 6.16 -41.83 -20.31
C GLN A 365 6.29 -40.52 -19.53
N ARG A 366 7.46 -39.86 -19.54
CA ARG A 366 7.63 -38.55 -18.90
C ARG A 366 6.78 -37.47 -19.56
N GLU A 367 6.69 -37.50 -20.90
CA GLU A 367 5.84 -36.56 -21.64
C GLU A 367 4.36 -36.78 -21.32
N ASN A 368 3.92 -38.03 -21.31
CA ASN A 368 2.55 -38.39 -20.96
C ASN A 368 2.21 -38.01 -19.51
N PHE A 369 3.13 -38.21 -18.57
CA PHE A 369 2.96 -37.79 -17.18
C PHE A 369 2.75 -36.29 -17.06
N LEU A 370 3.58 -35.48 -17.74
CA LEU A 370 3.46 -34.02 -17.69
C LEU A 370 2.11 -33.54 -18.29
N GLN A 371 1.67 -34.15 -19.40
CA GLN A 371 0.37 -33.85 -20.00
C GLN A 371 -0.80 -34.21 -19.07
N GLN A 372 -0.76 -35.39 -18.45
CA GLN A 372 -1.78 -35.82 -17.48
C GLN A 372 -1.80 -34.91 -16.25
N LYS A 373 -0.63 -34.55 -15.73
CA LYS A 373 -0.51 -33.64 -14.60
C LYS A 373 -1.00 -32.24 -14.91
N ALA A 374 -0.72 -31.71 -16.10
CA ALA A 374 -1.26 -30.42 -16.54
C ALA A 374 -2.80 -30.37 -16.47
N GLN A 375 -3.46 -31.47 -16.81
CA GLN A 375 -4.93 -31.60 -16.77
C GLN A 375 -5.47 -31.83 -15.35
N SER A 376 -4.76 -32.58 -14.49
CA SER A 376 -5.22 -32.89 -13.13
C SER A 376 -4.92 -31.80 -12.11
N LEU A 377 -3.94 -30.93 -12.37
CA LEU A 377 -3.37 -29.99 -11.39
C LEU A 377 -4.40 -29.09 -10.71
N THR A 378 -5.38 -28.58 -11.45
CA THR A 378 -6.45 -27.73 -10.88
C THR A 378 -7.33 -28.51 -9.90
N LYS A 379 -7.61 -29.78 -10.20
CA LYS A 379 -8.37 -30.68 -9.32
C LYS A 379 -7.53 -31.07 -8.10
N ASP A 380 -6.25 -31.34 -8.28
CA ASP A 380 -5.30 -31.61 -7.21
C ASP A 380 -5.26 -30.40 -6.25
N MET A 381 -5.14 -29.17 -6.78
CA MET A 381 -5.18 -27.92 -6.00
C MET A 381 -6.46 -27.76 -5.18
N GLN A 382 -7.63 -27.95 -5.78
CA GLN A 382 -8.91 -27.87 -5.06
C GLN A 382 -9.00 -28.92 -3.94
N SER A 383 -8.52 -30.14 -4.19
CA SER A 383 -8.54 -31.22 -3.19
C SER A 383 -7.64 -30.88 -2.00
N TYR A 384 -6.40 -30.45 -2.27
CA TYR A 384 -5.47 -30.06 -1.21
C TYR A 384 -5.92 -28.80 -0.47
N TYR A 385 -6.57 -27.84 -1.13
CA TYR A 385 -7.15 -26.68 -0.45
C TYR A 385 -8.14 -27.11 0.64
N VAL A 386 -9.04 -28.06 0.33
CA VAL A 386 -10.00 -28.60 1.32
C VAL A 386 -9.29 -29.42 2.40
N PHE A 387 -8.32 -30.26 2.03
CA PHE A 387 -7.59 -31.09 2.99
C PHE A 387 -6.78 -30.25 3.99
N VAL A 388 -6.04 -29.26 3.50
CA VAL A 388 -5.24 -28.35 4.32
C VAL A 388 -6.15 -27.50 5.17
N SER A 389 -7.19 -26.86 4.61
CA SER A 389 -8.12 -26.04 5.40
C SER A 389 -8.80 -26.85 6.52
N SER A 390 -9.28 -28.06 6.20
CA SER A 390 -9.87 -28.96 7.21
C SER A 390 -8.84 -29.37 8.28
N TRP A 391 -7.60 -29.64 7.88
CA TRP A 391 -6.52 -29.95 8.81
C TRP A 391 -6.16 -28.77 9.70
N MET A 392 -6.10 -27.54 9.18
CA MET A 392 -5.85 -26.34 9.96
C MET A 392 -6.92 -26.15 11.04
N THR A 393 -8.20 -26.29 10.68
CA THR A 393 -9.30 -26.23 11.67
C THR A 393 -9.22 -27.35 12.70
N LYS A 394 -8.86 -28.58 12.29
CA LYS A 394 -8.66 -29.71 13.22
C LYS A 394 -7.48 -29.45 14.17
N MET A 395 -6.38 -28.91 13.66
CA MET A 395 -5.20 -28.52 14.42
C MET A 395 -5.58 -27.48 15.47
N GLU A 396 -6.30 -26.42 15.10
CA GLU A 396 -6.79 -25.41 16.05
C GLU A 396 -7.74 -26.03 17.08
N SER A 397 -8.70 -26.85 16.66
CA SER A 397 -9.68 -27.47 17.57
C SER A 397 -9.05 -28.41 18.58
N ILE A 398 -8.04 -29.21 18.17
CA ILE A 398 -7.39 -30.18 19.05
C ILE A 398 -6.42 -29.48 20.00
N LEU A 399 -5.68 -28.47 19.53
CA LEU A 399 -4.73 -27.74 20.35
C LEU A 399 -5.40 -26.76 21.32
N SER A 400 -6.61 -26.30 21.03
CA SER A 400 -7.37 -25.39 21.92
C SER A 400 -8.19 -26.12 23.00
N LYS A 401 -8.23 -27.47 23.00
CA LYS A 401 -8.93 -28.24 24.04
C LYS A 401 -8.08 -28.31 25.31
N GLU A 402 -8.67 -27.97 26.44
CA GLU A 402 -8.08 -28.23 27.76
C GLU A 402 -7.81 -29.73 27.93
N GLN A 403 -6.61 -30.05 28.42
CA GLN A 403 -6.18 -31.43 28.66
C GLN A 403 -7.05 -32.07 29.75
N ARG A 404 -7.82 -33.10 29.39
CA ARG A 404 -8.56 -33.91 30.37
C ARG A 404 -7.70 -35.07 30.84
N VAL A 405 -7.46 -35.14 32.14
CA VAL A 405 -6.59 -36.14 32.79
C VAL A 405 -7.00 -37.58 32.43
N ASP A 406 -8.31 -37.85 32.36
CA ASP A 406 -8.85 -39.19 32.10
C ASP A 406 -8.63 -39.71 30.66
N LYS A 407 -8.27 -38.83 29.71
CA LYS A 407 -8.06 -39.18 28.29
C LYS A 407 -6.70 -38.75 27.74
N PHE A 408 -5.72 -38.54 28.62
CA PHE A 408 -4.42 -37.98 28.27
C PHE A 408 -3.70 -38.78 27.15
N ALA A 409 -3.67 -40.11 27.23
CA ALA A 409 -3.02 -40.95 26.22
C ALA A 409 -3.71 -40.91 24.85
N GLU A 410 -5.05 -40.84 24.83
CA GLU A 410 -5.84 -40.72 23.59
C GLU A 410 -5.60 -39.34 22.94
N ASP A 411 -5.53 -38.28 23.76
CA ASP A 411 -5.24 -36.92 23.29
C ASP A 411 -3.83 -36.82 22.69
N LEU A 412 -2.81 -37.39 23.33
CA LEU A 412 -1.45 -37.43 22.78
C LEU A 412 -1.36 -38.19 21.46
N SER A 413 -2.08 -39.31 21.34
CA SER A 413 -2.15 -40.07 20.08
C SER A 413 -2.81 -39.25 18.96
N ASN A 414 -3.90 -38.53 19.29
CA ASN A 414 -4.58 -37.65 18.34
C ASN A 414 -3.68 -36.49 17.89
N ARG A 415 -3.01 -35.80 18.83
CA ARG A 415 -2.03 -34.75 18.53
C ARG A 415 -0.90 -35.28 17.65
N CYS A 416 -0.34 -36.44 17.99
CA CYS A 416 0.71 -37.09 17.19
C CYS A 416 0.25 -37.35 15.75
N ASN A 417 -0.96 -37.87 15.55
CA ASN A 417 -1.48 -38.17 14.22
C ASN A 417 -1.73 -36.90 13.40
N VAL A 418 -2.23 -35.82 14.02
CA VAL A 418 -2.45 -34.54 13.33
C VAL A 418 -1.14 -33.87 12.92
N PHE A 419 -0.10 -33.96 13.77
CA PHE A 419 1.23 -33.45 13.42
C PHE A 419 1.84 -34.22 12.24
N ILE A 420 1.76 -35.55 12.27
CA ILE A 420 2.21 -36.40 11.16
C ILE A 420 1.40 -36.10 9.89
N GLN A 421 0.09 -35.92 9.99
CA GLN A 421 -0.77 -35.59 8.85
C GLN A 421 -0.37 -34.25 8.21
N GLY A 422 -0.08 -33.22 9.01
CA GLY A 422 0.40 -31.93 8.52
C GLY A 422 1.72 -32.07 7.77
N PHE A 423 2.66 -32.85 8.30
CA PHE A 423 3.91 -33.16 7.63
C PHE A 423 3.69 -33.91 6.29
N LEU A 424 2.83 -34.92 6.24
CA LEU A 424 2.53 -35.68 5.01
C LEU A 424 1.93 -34.79 3.92
N TYR A 425 1.06 -33.84 4.29
CA TYR A 425 0.53 -32.86 3.36
C TYR A 425 1.61 -31.91 2.85
N ALA A 426 2.49 -31.41 3.72
CA ALA A 426 3.62 -30.58 3.31
C ALA A 426 4.55 -31.32 2.33
N TYR A 427 4.91 -32.57 2.64
CA TYR A 427 5.76 -33.40 1.78
C TYR A 427 5.11 -33.65 0.40
N SER A 428 3.83 -34.00 0.39
CA SER A 428 3.09 -34.27 -0.85
C SER A 428 2.98 -33.02 -1.73
N LEU A 429 2.65 -31.87 -1.13
CA LEU A 429 2.58 -30.57 -1.82
C LEU A 429 3.95 -30.17 -2.39
N SER A 430 4.99 -30.17 -1.55
CA SER A 430 6.36 -29.83 -1.93
C SER A 430 6.83 -30.68 -3.11
N THR A 431 6.56 -31.98 -3.05
CA THR A 431 6.91 -32.93 -4.10
C THR A 431 6.17 -32.66 -5.41
N ILE A 432 4.86 -32.39 -5.36
CA ILE A 432 4.05 -32.06 -6.55
C ILE A 432 4.60 -30.78 -7.20
N ILE A 433 4.87 -29.73 -6.39
CA ILE A 433 5.34 -28.44 -6.88
C ILE A 433 6.72 -28.58 -7.52
N LYS A 434 7.71 -29.10 -6.76
CA LYS A 434 9.11 -29.26 -7.21
C LYS A 434 9.20 -30.13 -8.45
N THR A 435 8.57 -31.32 -8.42
CA THR A 435 8.61 -32.26 -9.56
C THR A 435 7.99 -31.64 -10.81
N THR A 436 6.85 -30.94 -10.67
CA THR A 436 6.14 -30.38 -11.83
C THR A 436 6.88 -29.20 -12.43
N MET A 437 7.26 -28.20 -11.62
CA MET A 437 7.95 -26.99 -12.09
C MET A 437 9.31 -27.33 -12.70
N ASN A 438 10.11 -28.16 -12.03
CA ASN A 438 11.41 -28.54 -12.55
C ASN A 438 11.27 -29.36 -13.84
N LEU A 439 10.29 -30.26 -13.97
CA LEU A 439 10.08 -31.03 -15.21
C LEU A 439 9.75 -30.12 -16.40
N TYR A 440 8.92 -29.09 -16.22
CA TYR A 440 8.67 -28.11 -17.29
C TYR A 440 9.94 -27.40 -17.75
N MET A 441 10.80 -27.01 -16.80
CA MET A 441 12.09 -26.37 -17.08
C MET A 441 13.07 -27.32 -17.79
N SER A 442 13.26 -28.54 -17.27
CA SER A 442 14.16 -29.55 -17.83
C SER A 442 13.73 -30.01 -19.24
N MET A 443 12.43 -30.11 -19.48
CA MET A 443 11.88 -30.49 -20.80
C MET A 443 11.71 -29.29 -21.74
N GLN A 444 12.02 -28.07 -21.30
CA GLN A 444 11.86 -26.82 -22.04
C GLN A 444 10.45 -26.65 -22.66
N LYS A 445 9.41 -27.04 -21.91
CA LYS A 445 8.01 -26.90 -22.34
C LYS A 445 7.33 -25.73 -21.62
N PRO A 446 6.55 -24.89 -22.33
CA PRO A 446 5.86 -23.77 -21.70
C PRO A 446 4.73 -24.24 -20.78
N MET A 447 4.53 -23.54 -19.67
CA MET A 447 3.42 -23.75 -18.76
C MET A 447 2.22 -22.88 -19.14
N THR A 448 1.00 -23.39 -18.99
CA THR A 448 -0.21 -22.59 -19.18
C THR A 448 -0.44 -21.67 -17.98
N LYS A 449 -1.09 -20.51 -18.19
CA LYS A 449 -1.43 -19.59 -17.09
C LYS A 449 -2.27 -20.25 -15.99
N THR A 450 -3.16 -21.17 -16.36
CA THR A 450 -3.99 -21.92 -15.41
C THR A 450 -3.15 -22.85 -14.53
N SER A 451 -2.18 -23.57 -15.10
CA SER A 451 -1.25 -24.41 -14.34
C SER A 451 -0.36 -23.57 -13.42
N VAL A 452 0.14 -22.41 -13.89
CA VAL A 452 0.94 -21.49 -13.05
C VAL A 452 0.13 -21.01 -11.85
N LYS A 453 -1.11 -20.54 -12.06
CA LYS A 453 -2.00 -20.12 -10.97
C LYS A 453 -2.23 -21.25 -9.96
N ALA A 454 -2.52 -22.46 -10.44
CA ALA A 454 -2.73 -23.62 -9.56
C ALA A 454 -1.48 -23.98 -8.75
N LEU A 455 -0.27 -23.92 -9.33
CA LEU A 455 0.97 -24.16 -8.60
C LEU A 455 1.26 -23.07 -7.57
N CYS A 456 0.99 -21.79 -7.89
CA CYS A 456 1.14 -20.70 -6.93
C CYS A 456 0.20 -20.90 -5.72
N ARG A 457 -1.05 -21.35 -5.96
CA ARG A 457 -1.96 -21.73 -4.86
C ARG A 457 -1.43 -22.91 -4.03
N LEU A 458 -0.79 -23.89 -4.64
CA LEU A 458 -0.16 -24.99 -3.91
C LEU A 458 1.04 -24.50 -3.05
N VAL A 459 1.82 -23.53 -3.54
CA VAL A 459 2.89 -22.87 -2.76
C VAL A 459 2.31 -22.11 -1.56
N GLU A 460 1.21 -21.37 -1.75
CA GLU A 460 0.52 -20.70 -0.65
C GLU A 460 0.05 -21.69 0.41
N LEU A 461 -0.52 -22.83 0.01
CA LEU A 461 -0.95 -23.89 0.93
C LEU A 461 0.22 -24.53 1.68
N LEU A 462 1.35 -24.73 1.00
CA LEU A 462 2.57 -25.26 1.63
C LEU A 462 3.07 -24.33 2.74
N LYS A 463 3.11 -23.02 2.46
CA LYS A 463 3.45 -22.01 3.46
C LYS A 463 2.40 -21.91 4.54
N ALA A 464 1.11 -21.98 4.24
CA ALA A 464 0.06 -21.99 5.25
C ALA A 464 0.25 -23.12 6.29
N ILE A 465 0.71 -24.31 5.88
CA ILE A 465 1.06 -25.39 6.81
C ILE A 465 2.20 -24.97 7.74
N GLU A 466 3.28 -24.41 7.20
CA GLU A 466 4.42 -23.91 7.99
C GLU A 466 3.96 -22.84 8.99
N HIS A 467 3.16 -21.87 8.55
CA HIS A 467 2.63 -20.81 9.38
C HIS A 467 1.75 -21.33 10.52
N MET A 468 0.97 -22.41 10.30
CA MET A 468 0.18 -23.01 11.39
C MET A 468 1.03 -23.66 12.48
N PHE A 469 2.11 -24.33 12.11
CA PHE A 469 3.07 -24.85 13.08
C PHE A 469 3.80 -23.74 13.81
N TYR A 470 4.10 -22.64 13.12
CA TYR A 470 4.74 -21.46 13.71
C TYR A 470 3.80 -20.73 14.70
N ARG A 471 2.55 -20.45 14.30
CA ARG A 471 1.55 -19.77 15.13
C ARG A 471 1.26 -20.49 16.45
N ARG A 472 1.32 -21.83 16.45
CA ARG A 472 1.12 -22.67 17.65
C ARG A 472 2.43 -23.29 18.16
N SER A 473 3.57 -22.66 17.88
CA SER A 473 4.90 -23.18 18.21
C SER A 473 5.04 -23.59 19.67
N MET A 474 4.50 -22.82 20.62
CA MET A 474 4.56 -23.11 22.06
C MET A 474 3.81 -24.40 22.43
N VAL A 475 2.56 -24.54 21.95
CA VAL A 475 1.75 -25.73 22.23
C VAL A 475 2.32 -26.96 21.52
N VAL A 476 2.86 -26.77 20.30
CA VAL A 476 3.57 -27.83 19.57
C VAL A 476 4.81 -28.27 20.34
N ALA A 477 5.58 -27.34 20.90
CA ALA A 477 6.77 -27.63 21.70
C ALA A 477 6.48 -28.50 22.92
N ASP A 478 5.48 -28.11 23.70
CA ASP A 478 5.01 -28.87 24.85
C ASP A 478 4.52 -30.27 24.44
N SER A 479 3.65 -30.32 23.42
CA SER A 479 3.06 -31.57 22.93
C SER A 479 4.12 -32.55 22.40
N VAL A 480 5.14 -32.09 21.68
CA VAL A 480 6.21 -32.94 21.12
C VAL A 480 6.93 -33.69 22.23
N THR A 481 7.20 -33.05 23.37
CA THR A 481 7.88 -33.66 24.51
C THR A 481 7.06 -34.80 25.11
N HIS A 482 5.77 -34.55 25.37
CA HIS A 482 4.86 -35.55 25.90
C HIS A 482 4.58 -36.70 24.91
N ILE A 483 4.43 -36.41 23.63
CA ILE A 483 4.27 -37.43 22.59
C ILE A 483 5.53 -38.31 22.50
N ALA A 484 6.72 -37.71 22.53
CA ALA A 484 7.97 -38.47 22.50
C ALA A 484 8.08 -39.42 23.68
N GLN A 485 7.78 -38.96 24.90
CA GLN A 485 7.75 -39.81 26.10
C GLN A 485 6.73 -40.96 25.98
N HIS A 486 5.53 -40.68 25.46
CA HIS A 486 4.51 -41.71 25.25
C HIS A 486 4.94 -42.78 24.24
N LEU A 487 5.54 -42.38 23.12
CA LEU A 487 6.07 -43.31 22.11
C LEU A 487 7.27 -44.11 22.65
N GLN A 488 8.16 -43.47 23.43
CA GLN A 488 9.25 -44.16 24.11
C GLN A 488 8.75 -45.22 25.09
N TYR A 489 7.71 -44.90 25.88
CA TYR A 489 7.08 -45.86 26.78
C TYR A 489 6.53 -47.08 26.03
N GLN A 490 5.84 -46.88 24.91
CA GLN A 490 5.35 -47.99 24.07
C GLN A 490 6.48 -48.84 23.51
N ALA A 491 7.57 -48.23 23.03
CA ALA A 491 8.73 -48.95 22.54
C ALA A 491 9.45 -49.75 23.64
N LEU A 492 9.66 -49.12 24.82
CA LEU A 492 10.27 -49.73 26.00
C LEU A 492 9.46 -50.93 26.49
N HIS A 493 8.13 -50.83 26.53
CA HIS A 493 7.27 -51.95 26.92
C HIS A 493 7.49 -53.17 26.02
N THR A 494 7.47 -52.98 24.70
CA THR A 494 7.69 -54.06 23.72
C THR A 494 9.08 -54.68 23.83
N ILE A 495 10.12 -53.86 24.03
CA ILE A 495 11.51 -54.33 24.22
C ILE A 495 11.64 -55.09 25.55
N SER A 496 11.00 -54.63 26.62
CA SER A 496 11.02 -55.28 27.93
C SER A 496 10.37 -56.67 27.88
N VAL A 497 9.26 -56.83 27.13
CA VAL A 497 8.62 -58.13 26.90
C VAL A 497 9.55 -59.09 26.15
N ALA A 498 10.20 -58.62 25.08
CA ALA A 498 11.17 -59.42 24.33
C ALA A 498 12.39 -59.81 25.19
N LYS A 499 12.91 -58.88 25.99
CA LYS A 499 14.00 -59.12 26.94
C LYS A 499 13.64 -60.19 27.97
N LYS A 500 12.44 -60.13 28.58
CA LYS A 500 11.96 -61.16 29.53
C LYS A 500 11.90 -62.54 28.88
N ARG A 501 11.45 -62.61 27.62
CA ARG A 501 11.40 -63.85 26.82
C ARG A 501 12.81 -64.41 26.61
N VAL A 502 13.76 -63.56 26.22
CA VAL A 502 15.17 -63.94 26.08
C VAL A 502 15.78 -64.38 27.39
N ILE A 503 15.42 -63.82 28.55
CA ILE A 503 15.96 -64.24 29.86
C ILE A 503 15.38 -65.59 30.31
N SER A 504 14.12 -65.89 29.99
CA SER A 504 13.40 -67.08 30.47
C SER A 504 13.91 -68.43 29.95
N ASP A 505 14.60 -68.45 28.81
CA ASP A 505 15.23 -69.66 28.26
C ASP A 505 16.44 -70.07 29.14
N LYS A 506 16.79 -71.35 29.27
CA LYS A 506 17.91 -71.79 30.13
C LYS A 506 19.18 -72.16 29.35
N LYS A 507 19.15 -72.15 28.01
CA LYS A 507 20.31 -72.53 27.18
C LYS A 507 21.28 -71.36 26.95
N TYR A 508 22.54 -71.51 27.37
CA TYR A 508 23.60 -70.51 27.12
C TYR A 508 24.12 -70.61 25.67
N SER A 509 24.18 -69.47 24.97
CA SER A 509 24.87 -69.32 23.68
C SER A 509 25.44 -67.91 23.55
N GLU A 510 26.57 -67.76 22.86
CA GLU A 510 27.19 -66.45 22.60
C GLU A 510 26.23 -65.51 21.84
N GLN A 511 25.52 -66.04 20.84
CA GLN A 511 24.46 -65.33 20.11
C GLN A 511 23.37 -64.78 21.04
N ARG A 512 22.99 -65.51 22.10
CA ARG A 512 21.97 -65.06 23.05
C ARG A 512 22.49 -63.96 23.97
N LEU A 513 23.77 -64.00 24.33
CA LEU A 513 24.43 -62.94 25.08
C LEU A 513 24.53 -61.64 24.26
N ASP A 514 24.80 -61.75 22.95
CA ASP A 514 24.77 -60.61 22.02
C ASP A 514 23.36 -60.00 21.93
N VAL A 515 22.33 -60.82 21.71
CA VAL A 515 20.92 -60.38 21.65
C VAL A 515 20.46 -59.73 22.95
N LEU A 516 20.75 -60.34 24.11
CA LEU A 516 20.38 -59.79 25.40
C LEU A 516 21.09 -58.45 25.66
N SER A 517 22.39 -58.36 25.36
CA SER A 517 23.17 -57.13 25.51
C SER A 517 22.64 -56.03 24.58
N ALA A 518 22.24 -56.37 23.36
CA ALA A 518 21.65 -55.44 22.41
C ALA A 518 20.27 -54.91 22.87
N LEU A 519 19.42 -55.78 23.42
CA LEU A 519 18.13 -55.36 24.00
C LEU A 519 18.31 -54.48 25.24
N VAL A 520 19.29 -54.79 26.10
CA VAL A 520 19.65 -53.94 27.26
C VAL A 520 20.18 -52.58 26.79
N LEU A 521 21.00 -52.55 25.75
CA LEU A 521 21.49 -51.30 25.18
C LEU A 521 20.34 -50.44 24.62
N ALA A 522 19.41 -51.05 23.86
CA ALA A 522 18.23 -50.37 23.33
C ALA A 522 17.34 -49.80 24.45
N GLU A 523 17.13 -50.56 25.52
CA GLU A 523 16.37 -50.12 26.70
C GLU A 523 17.04 -48.93 27.41
N ASN A 524 18.34 -49.04 27.72
CA ASN A 524 19.11 -47.98 28.39
C ASN A 524 19.15 -46.68 27.56
N THR A 525 19.24 -46.79 26.24
CA THR A 525 19.31 -45.62 25.36
C THR A 525 17.94 -44.95 25.18
N LEU A 526 16.85 -45.72 25.15
CA LEU A 526 15.46 -45.21 25.08
C LEU A 526 14.99 -44.53 26.36
N HIS A 527 15.56 -44.84 27.53
CA HIS A 527 15.19 -44.22 28.80
C HIS A 527 15.50 -42.71 28.91
N GLY A 528 16.38 -42.18 28.06
CA GLY A 528 16.67 -40.73 28.04
C GLY A 528 16.01 -39.99 26.87
N PRO A 529 16.42 -38.75 26.60
CA PRO A 529 15.80 -37.92 25.56
C PRO A 529 15.96 -38.57 24.17
N SER A 530 14.99 -38.35 23.30
CA SER A 530 15.04 -38.84 21.91
C SER A 530 15.99 -37.99 21.06
N THR A 531 17.30 -38.18 21.22
CA THR A 531 18.34 -37.53 20.38
C THR A 531 18.62 -38.33 19.10
N LYS A 532 19.19 -37.68 18.08
CA LYS A 532 19.58 -38.32 16.81
C LYS A 532 20.56 -39.49 17.05
N GLN A 533 21.45 -39.34 18.02
CA GLN A 533 22.45 -40.35 18.40
C GLN A 533 21.80 -41.54 19.10
N ARG A 534 20.92 -41.31 20.09
CA ARG A 534 20.24 -42.41 20.81
C ARG A 534 19.35 -43.23 19.90
N ARG A 535 18.56 -42.59 19.04
CA ARG A 535 17.71 -43.31 18.07
C ARG A 535 18.53 -44.15 17.08
N LEU A 536 19.68 -43.65 16.64
CA LEU A 536 20.63 -44.41 15.83
C LEU A 536 21.18 -45.63 16.58
N ILE A 537 21.59 -45.48 17.84
CA ILE A 537 22.07 -46.59 18.67
C ILE A 537 20.97 -47.63 18.87
N VAL A 538 19.72 -47.21 19.12
CA VAL A 538 18.56 -48.10 19.22
C VAL A 538 18.36 -48.88 17.92
N SER A 539 18.43 -48.22 16.76
CA SER A 539 18.31 -48.88 15.45
C SER A 539 19.41 -49.93 15.24
N LEU A 540 20.66 -49.59 15.51
CA LEU A 540 21.81 -50.51 15.39
C LEU A 540 21.72 -51.67 16.39
N ALA A 541 21.30 -51.40 17.62
CA ALA A 541 21.11 -52.43 18.64
C ALA A 541 19.96 -53.38 18.27
N LEU A 542 18.84 -52.87 17.76
CA LEU A 542 17.71 -53.70 17.34
C LEU A 542 18.05 -54.59 16.13
N SER A 543 18.95 -54.18 15.23
CA SER A 543 19.46 -55.08 14.16
C SER A 543 20.06 -56.38 14.69
N VAL A 544 20.66 -56.36 15.89
CA VAL A 544 21.15 -57.55 16.60
C VAL A 544 20.04 -58.14 17.48
N GLY A 545 19.28 -57.29 18.17
CA GLY A 545 18.22 -57.69 19.11
C GLY A 545 17.06 -58.47 18.49
N THR A 546 16.82 -58.36 17.17
CA THR A 546 15.79 -59.09 16.44
C THR A 546 16.19 -60.51 16.01
N GLN A 547 17.44 -60.91 16.25
CA GLN A 547 17.87 -62.29 15.98
C GLN A 547 17.05 -63.31 16.81
N MET A 548 17.10 -64.58 16.40
CA MET A 548 16.37 -65.69 17.04
C MET A 548 14.84 -65.54 17.08
N LYS A 549 14.24 -64.63 16.29
CA LYS A 549 12.80 -64.32 16.35
C LYS A 549 12.33 -63.97 17.77
N THR A 550 13.15 -63.19 18.47
CA THR A 550 12.85 -62.68 19.81
C THR A 550 11.52 -61.94 19.89
N PHE A 551 11.20 -61.17 18.85
CA PHE A 551 9.90 -60.54 18.65
C PHE A 551 8.99 -61.44 17.83
N LYS A 552 7.69 -61.48 18.19
CA LYS A 552 6.68 -62.04 17.29
C LYS A 552 6.45 -61.07 16.13
N ASP A 553 5.99 -61.56 14.98
CA ASP A 553 5.66 -60.71 13.82
C ASP A 553 4.58 -59.66 14.19
N GLU A 554 3.64 -60.03 15.07
CA GLU A 554 2.61 -59.14 15.64
C GLU A 554 3.17 -58.03 16.56
N GLU A 555 4.38 -58.20 17.11
CA GLU A 555 5.04 -57.23 18.01
C GLU A 555 6.06 -56.35 17.25
N LEU A 556 6.75 -56.93 16.27
CA LEU A 556 7.83 -56.28 15.52
C LEU A 556 7.32 -55.15 14.62
N LEU A 557 6.22 -55.36 13.90
CA LEU A 557 5.64 -54.35 13.01
C LEU A 557 5.15 -53.10 13.78
N PRO A 558 4.39 -53.23 14.89
CA PRO A 558 4.06 -52.08 15.74
C PRO A 558 5.29 -51.37 16.32
N LEU A 559 6.31 -52.10 16.77
CA LEU A 559 7.54 -51.50 17.30
C LEU A 559 8.23 -50.63 16.23
N GLN A 560 8.39 -51.16 15.01
CA GLN A 560 8.95 -50.40 13.89
C GLN A 560 8.12 -49.15 13.55
N LEU A 561 6.80 -49.22 13.64
CA LEU A 561 5.92 -48.08 13.43
C LEU A 561 6.09 -47.02 14.52
N VAL A 562 6.15 -47.43 15.80
CA VAL A 562 6.36 -46.53 16.94
C VAL A 562 7.71 -45.81 16.84
N LEU A 563 8.79 -46.54 16.51
CA LEU A 563 10.12 -45.95 16.32
C LEU A 563 10.13 -44.94 15.16
N LYS A 564 9.46 -45.25 14.04
CA LYS A 564 9.32 -44.31 12.92
C LYS A 564 8.52 -43.05 13.30
N LYS A 565 7.45 -43.19 14.10
CA LYS A 565 6.71 -42.04 14.64
C LYS A 565 7.60 -41.21 15.56
N LEU A 566 8.39 -41.87 16.42
CA LEU A 566 9.31 -41.20 17.33
C LEU A 566 10.38 -40.42 16.57
N ASP A 567 10.96 -40.99 15.50
CA ASP A 567 11.90 -40.31 14.62
C ASP A 567 11.28 -39.03 14.02
N LEU A 568 10.06 -39.13 13.48
CA LEU A 568 9.37 -38.02 12.81
C LEU A 568 8.99 -36.90 13.79
N ILE A 569 8.47 -37.24 14.97
CA ILE A 569 8.07 -36.26 15.99
C ILE A 569 9.27 -35.56 16.62
N SER A 570 10.36 -36.30 16.87
CA SER A 570 11.56 -35.72 17.51
C SER A 570 12.30 -34.71 16.62
N GLU A 571 12.04 -34.73 15.31
CA GLU A 571 12.61 -33.81 14.31
C GLU A 571 11.52 -32.99 13.59
N LEU A 572 10.32 -32.89 14.18
CA LEU A 572 9.13 -32.38 13.50
C LEU A 572 9.35 -30.98 12.87
N ILE A 573 9.84 -30.01 13.65
CA ILE A 573 10.05 -28.64 13.16
C ILE A 573 11.13 -28.58 12.06
N GLU A 574 12.26 -29.29 12.23
CA GLU A 574 13.33 -29.30 11.21
C GLU A 574 12.82 -29.91 9.91
N ARG A 575 12.06 -31.01 9.99
CA ARG A 575 11.47 -31.68 8.83
C ARG A 575 10.41 -30.83 8.15
N ILE A 576 9.54 -30.16 8.90
CA ILE A 576 8.54 -29.24 8.32
C ILE A 576 9.24 -28.10 7.59
N ARG A 577 10.22 -27.44 8.22
CA ARG A 577 10.99 -26.37 7.57
C ARG A 577 11.67 -26.83 6.30
N ALA A 578 12.31 -28.00 6.31
CA ALA A 578 12.97 -28.54 5.11
C ALA A 578 11.98 -28.88 3.97
N GLN A 579 10.77 -29.36 4.29
CA GLN A 579 9.76 -29.66 3.27
C GLN A 579 9.05 -28.41 2.74
N CYS A 580 8.85 -27.41 3.59
CA CYS A 580 8.25 -26.11 3.24
C CYS A 580 9.26 -25.10 2.68
N ASP A 581 10.54 -25.48 2.55
CA ASP A 581 11.57 -24.68 1.89
C ASP A 581 11.29 -24.56 0.38
N CYS A 582 11.01 -23.33 -0.04
CA CYS A 582 10.71 -22.91 -1.39
C CYS A 582 11.91 -22.25 -2.10
N CYS A 583 13.16 -22.46 -1.65
CA CYS A 583 14.36 -21.92 -2.31
C CYS A 583 14.41 -22.19 -3.83
N PHE A 584 13.81 -23.29 -4.31
CA PHE A 584 13.70 -23.61 -5.73
C PHE A 584 12.96 -22.55 -6.56
N LEU A 585 12.09 -21.74 -5.94
CA LEU A 585 11.34 -20.67 -6.63
C LEU A 585 12.25 -19.61 -7.24
N TYR A 586 13.49 -19.47 -6.75
CA TYR A 586 14.45 -18.55 -7.33
C TYR A 586 14.64 -18.77 -8.85
N TRP A 587 14.77 -20.02 -9.30
CA TRP A 587 14.89 -20.36 -10.72
C TRP A 587 13.56 -20.36 -11.48
N HIS A 588 12.44 -20.28 -10.76
CA HIS A 588 11.09 -20.21 -11.32
C HIS A 588 10.45 -18.83 -11.16
N ARG A 589 11.21 -17.80 -10.77
CA ARG A 589 10.71 -16.44 -10.44
C ARG A 589 9.90 -15.76 -11.56
N ALA A 590 10.07 -16.21 -12.81
CA ALA A 590 9.24 -15.81 -13.95
C ALA A 590 7.73 -16.07 -13.76
N VAL A 591 7.33 -16.90 -12.79
CA VAL A 591 5.90 -17.11 -12.45
C VAL A 591 5.29 -15.99 -11.60
N PHE A 592 6.13 -15.20 -10.92
CA PHE A 592 5.69 -14.18 -9.96
C PHE A 592 4.84 -13.06 -10.58
N PRO A 593 5.14 -12.52 -11.79
CA PRO A 593 4.25 -11.57 -12.47
C PRO A 593 2.82 -12.11 -12.68
N ILE A 594 2.70 -13.37 -13.13
CA ILE A 594 1.40 -14.02 -13.38
C ILE A 594 0.62 -14.22 -12.07
N TYR A 595 1.34 -14.47 -10.98
CA TYR A 595 0.76 -14.56 -9.65
C TYR A 595 0.19 -13.23 -9.17
N LEU A 596 0.95 -12.15 -9.28
CA LEU A 596 0.49 -10.81 -8.88
C LEU A 596 -0.72 -10.36 -9.69
N ASP A 597 -0.73 -10.63 -11.00
CA ASP A 597 -1.88 -10.39 -11.85
C ASP A 597 -3.12 -11.17 -11.38
N ASP A 598 -2.97 -12.43 -10.93
CA ASP A 598 -4.10 -13.22 -10.39
C ASP A 598 -4.63 -12.68 -9.06
N VAL A 599 -3.74 -12.24 -8.17
CA VAL A 599 -4.11 -11.65 -6.87
C VAL A 599 -4.80 -10.30 -7.09
N TYR A 600 -4.31 -9.49 -8.03
CA TYR A 600 -4.93 -8.22 -8.39
C TYR A 600 -6.35 -8.40 -8.95
N GLU A 601 -6.58 -9.42 -9.78
CA GLU A 601 -7.93 -9.75 -10.28
C GLU A 601 -8.86 -10.28 -9.17
N ASN A 602 -8.32 -10.93 -8.12
CA ASN A 602 -9.05 -11.53 -7.00
C ASN A 602 -8.71 -10.85 -5.65
N ALA A 603 -9.03 -9.57 -5.51
CA ALA A 603 -8.63 -8.74 -4.36
C ALA A 603 -9.06 -9.27 -2.97
N VAL A 604 -10.12 -10.09 -2.88
CA VAL A 604 -10.57 -10.74 -1.64
C VAL A 604 -9.47 -11.61 -1.02
N ASP A 605 -8.58 -12.14 -1.86
CA ASP A 605 -7.52 -13.07 -1.48
C ASP A 605 -6.17 -12.37 -1.23
N SER A 606 -6.17 -11.05 -1.04
CA SER A 606 -4.98 -10.21 -0.89
C SER A 606 -4.04 -10.64 0.25
N ALA A 607 -4.57 -11.22 1.34
CA ALA A 607 -3.79 -11.75 2.46
C ALA A 607 -2.80 -12.84 2.05
N ARG A 608 -3.04 -13.53 0.92
CA ARG A 608 -2.18 -14.62 0.43
C ARG A 608 -0.82 -14.12 -0.08
N LEU A 609 -0.68 -12.82 -0.37
CA LEU A 609 0.61 -12.21 -0.70
C LEU A 609 1.67 -12.52 0.35
N HIS A 610 1.28 -12.55 1.63
CA HIS A 610 2.17 -12.85 2.74
C HIS A 610 2.84 -14.23 2.59
N TYR A 611 2.07 -15.25 2.16
CA TYR A 611 2.61 -16.59 1.92
C TYR A 611 3.56 -16.64 0.74
N MET A 612 3.26 -15.93 -0.35
CA MET A 612 4.16 -15.90 -1.50
C MET A 612 5.47 -15.18 -1.18
N PHE A 613 5.43 -14.04 -0.50
CA PHE A 613 6.65 -13.33 -0.08
C PHE A 613 7.47 -14.14 0.93
N SER A 614 6.81 -14.91 1.81
CA SER A 614 7.47 -15.91 2.67
C SER A 614 8.20 -16.97 1.84
N ALA A 615 7.56 -17.53 0.81
CA ALA A 615 8.18 -18.51 -0.10
C ALA A 615 9.35 -17.93 -0.92
N LEU A 616 9.24 -16.68 -1.39
CA LEU A 616 10.32 -15.99 -2.10
C LEU A 616 11.51 -15.66 -1.19
N ARG A 617 11.29 -15.51 0.12
CA ARG A 617 12.33 -15.23 1.11
C ARG A 617 13.20 -16.46 1.42
N ASP A 618 12.71 -17.68 1.23
CA ASP A 618 13.44 -18.91 1.59
C ASP A 618 14.79 -19.07 0.87
N CYS A 619 14.98 -18.43 -0.28
CA CYS A 619 16.26 -18.47 -0.99
C CYS A 619 17.36 -17.61 -0.33
N VAL A 620 17.01 -16.66 0.54
CA VAL A 620 17.94 -15.69 1.13
C VAL A 620 19.05 -16.36 1.96
N PRO A 621 18.78 -17.31 2.89
CA PRO A 621 19.83 -18.02 3.61
C PRO A 621 20.81 -18.76 2.69
N ALA A 622 20.31 -19.35 1.59
CA ALA A 622 21.14 -20.07 0.63
C ALA A 622 22.05 -19.12 -0.17
N MET A 623 21.56 -17.92 -0.52
CA MET A 623 22.35 -16.87 -1.20
C MET A 623 23.55 -16.38 -0.38
N MET A 624 23.49 -16.43 0.96
CA MET A 624 24.62 -16.04 1.83
C MET A 624 25.87 -16.93 1.64
N HIS A 625 25.70 -18.10 1.01
CA HIS A 625 26.79 -19.01 0.67
C HIS A 625 27.43 -18.74 -0.70
N ALA A 626 26.97 -17.73 -1.45
CA ALA A 626 27.65 -17.28 -2.65
C ALA A 626 29.07 -16.78 -2.32
N ARG A 627 30.04 -17.16 -3.17
CA ARG A 627 31.48 -16.86 -2.97
C ARG A 627 32.17 -16.26 -4.21
N HIS A 628 31.48 -16.21 -5.34
CA HIS A 628 32.02 -15.64 -6.59
C HIS A 628 31.99 -14.09 -6.60
N LEU A 629 31.09 -13.48 -5.83
CA LEU A 629 30.96 -12.03 -5.67
C LEU A 629 31.86 -11.47 -4.55
N GLU A 630 32.00 -10.14 -4.47
CA GLU A 630 32.74 -9.45 -3.40
C GLU A 630 32.12 -9.65 -2.03
N SER A 631 30.79 -9.54 -2.00
CA SER A 631 29.93 -9.76 -0.86
C SER A 631 28.67 -10.47 -1.35
N TYR A 632 28.08 -11.31 -0.50
CA TYR A 632 26.78 -11.91 -0.77
C TYR A 632 25.66 -10.85 -0.83
N GLU A 633 25.89 -9.66 -0.27
CA GLU A 633 24.93 -8.54 -0.29
C GLU A 633 24.59 -8.08 -1.70
N VAL A 634 25.54 -8.15 -2.63
CA VAL A 634 25.32 -7.76 -4.04
C VAL A 634 24.22 -8.63 -4.67
N LEU A 635 24.25 -9.94 -4.44
CA LEU A 635 23.22 -10.85 -4.93
C LEU A 635 21.85 -10.56 -4.30
N LEU A 636 21.83 -10.22 -3.01
CA LEU A 636 20.60 -9.87 -2.29
C LEU A 636 19.99 -8.57 -2.81
N GLU A 637 20.80 -7.54 -3.06
CA GLU A 637 20.35 -6.25 -3.60
C GLU A 637 19.79 -6.40 -5.03
N CYS A 638 20.47 -7.19 -5.88
CA CYS A 638 19.96 -7.49 -7.22
C CYS A 638 18.60 -8.20 -7.17
N TYR A 639 18.48 -9.21 -6.30
CA TYR A 639 17.23 -9.96 -6.15
C TYR A 639 16.10 -9.10 -5.56
N ASP A 640 16.39 -8.26 -4.56
CA ASP A 640 15.41 -7.31 -4.02
C ASP A 640 14.88 -6.39 -5.11
N LYS A 641 15.79 -5.79 -5.88
CA LYS A 641 15.45 -4.86 -6.94
C LYS A 641 14.57 -5.53 -8.00
N GLU A 642 14.92 -6.73 -8.44
CA GLU A 642 14.12 -7.49 -9.43
C GLU A 642 12.69 -7.77 -8.92
N ILE A 643 12.55 -8.30 -7.71
CA ILE A 643 11.25 -8.63 -7.14
C ILE A 643 10.40 -7.37 -6.87
N MET A 644 11.03 -6.29 -6.41
CA MET A 644 10.35 -5.02 -6.17
C MET A 644 9.92 -4.32 -7.47
N GLU A 645 10.73 -4.40 -8.54
CA GLU A 645 10.34 -3.89 -9.87
C GLU A 645 9.10 -4.64 -10.38
N VAL A 646 9.08 -5.96 -10.27
CA VAL A 646 7.90 -6.78 -10.65
C VAL A 646 6.68 -6.46 -9.78
N LEU A 647 6.86 -6.28 -8.46
CA LEU A 647 5.78 -5.89 -7.56
C LEU A 647 5.18 -4.52 -7.91
N ASN A 648 6.05 -3.55 -8.22
CA ASN A 648 5.65 -2.22 -8.63
C ASN A 648 4.82 -2.27 -9.92
N GLU A 649 5.34 -2.92 -10.96
CA GLU A 649 4.69 -2.97 -12.27
C GLU A 649 3.35 -3.73 -12.26
N HIS A 650 3.31 -4.90 -11.62
CA HIS A 650 2.17 -5.80 -11.70
C HIS A 650 1.09 -5.56 -10.64
N LEU A 651 1.42 -4.92 -9.51
CA LEU A 651 0.47 -4.68 -8.41
C LEU A 651 0.37 -3.19 -8.03
N LEU A 652 1.45 -2.59 -7.54
CA LEU A 652 1.37 -1.27 -6.88
C LEU A 652 1.00 -0.14 -7.85
N ASP A 653 1.63 -0.08 -9.03
CA ASP A 653 1.33 0.94 -10.03
C ASP A 653 -0.07 0.78 -10.62
N LYS A 654 -0.56 -0.46 -10.76
CA LYS A 654 -1.93 -0.74 -11.20
C LYS A 654 -2.94 -0.27 -10.17
N LEU A 655 -2.72 -0.58 -8.89
CA LEU A 655 -3.54 -0.10 -7.78
C LEU A 655 -3.57 1.44 -7.75
N CYS A 656 -2.41 2.09 -7.81
CA CYS A 656 -2.30 3.54 -7.82
C CYS A 656 -3.13 4.18 -8.95
N LYS A 657 -2.99 3.68 -10.19
CA LYS A 657 -3.68 4.21 -11.37
C LYS A 657 -5.20 3.98 -11.33
N GLU A 658 -5.65 2.80 -10.91
CA GLU A 658 -7.10 2.51 -10.86
C GLU A 658 -7.80 3.23 -9.70
N ILE A 659 -7.15 3.41 -8.54
CA ILE A 659 -7.71 4.21 -7.44
C ILE A 659 -7.78 5.68 -7.81
N GLU A 660 -6.70 6.22 -8.38
CA GLU A 660 -6.69 7.60 -8.86
C GLU A 660 -7.79 7.85 -9.91
N LYS A 661 -7.98 6.90 -10.83
CA LYS A 661 -9.04 6.95 -11.84
C LYS A 661 -10.44 6.83 -11.22
N ASP A 662 -10.65 5.93 -10.27
CA ASP A 662 -11.92 5.78 -9.56
C ASP A 662 -12.27 7.04 -8.75
N LEU A 663 -11.31 7.63 -8.03
CA LEU A 663 -11.49 8.91 -7.32
C LEU A 663 -11.83 10.06 -8.28
N ARG A 664 -11.12 10.16 -9.41
CA ARG A 664 -11.41 11.15 -10.45
C ARG A 664 -12.81 11.00 -11.03
N LEU A 665 -13.18 9.78 -11.41
CA LEU A 665 -14.51 9.50 -11.96
C LEU A 665 -15.61 9.80 -10.94
N SER A 666 -15.39 9.49 -9.66
CA SER A 666 -16.35 9.73 -8.58
C SER A 666 -16.65 11.22 -8.37
N VAL A 667 -15.61 12.06 -8.34
CA VAL A 667 -15.78 13.53 -8.20
C VAL A 667 -16.42 14.13 -9.46
N HIS A 668 -16.07 13.61 -10.64
CA HIS A 668 -16.58 14.09 -11.92
C HIS A 668 -17.88 13.41 -12.37
N THR A 669 -18.60 12.70 -11.49
CA THR A 669 -19.90 12.07 -11.79
C THR A 669 -20.93 13.05 -12.36
N HIS A 670 -20.89 14.31 -11.92
CA HIS A 670 -21.75 15.39 -12.42
C HIS A 670 -21.53 15.74 -13.90
N LEU A 671 -20.39 15.35 -14.50
CA LEU A 671 -20.07 15.58 -15.91
C LEU A 671 -20.69 14.53 -16.86
N LYS A 672 -21.45 13.56 -16.34
CA LYS A 672 -22.11 12.48 -17.13
C LYS A 672 -21.13 11.77 -18.10
N LEU A 673 -19.96 11.39 -17.61
CA LEU A 673 -19.11 10.42 -18.32
C LEU A 673 -19.76 9.04 -18.19
N ASP A 674 -20.00 8.39 -19.34
CA ASP A 674 -20.62 7.07 -19.59
C ASP A 674 -21.28 6.34 -18.39
N ASP A 675 -22.55 5.94 -18.55
CA ASP A 675 -23.30 5.06 -17.65
C ASP A 675 -22.56 3.73 -17.40
N ARG A 676 -21.60 3.73 -16.47
CA ARG A 676 -20.93 2.53 -15.98
C ARG A 676 -21.83 1.88 -14.96
N ASN A 677 -22.81 1.14 -15.48
CA ASN A 677 -23.66 0.31 -14.65
C ASN A 677 -22.77 -0.67 -13.84
N PRO A 678 -22.79 -0.63 -12.48
CA PRO A 678 -21.95 -1.45 -11.62
C PRO A 678 -22.09 -2.95 -11.91
N PHE A 679 -23.26 -3.38 -12.40
CA PHE A 679 -23.58 -4.75 -12.75
C PHE A 679 -23.02 -5.20 -14.12
N ARG A 680 -22.54 -4.27 -14.97
CA ARG A 680 -21.94 -4.59 -16.27
C ARG A 680 -20.41 -4.52 -16.29
N VAL A 681 -19.82 -3.61 -15.51
CA VAL A 681 -18.36 -3.38 -15.51
C VAL A 681 -17.64 -4.12 -14.38
N GLY A 682 -18.38 -4.56 -13.34
CA GLY A 682 -17.81 -5.23 -12.18
C GLY A 682 -17.01 -4.24 -11.33
N MET A 683 -17.50 -3.90 -10.13
CA MET A 683 -16.70 -3.16 -9.17
C MET A 683 -15.75 -4.13 -8.46
N LYS A 684 -14.44 -3.90 -8.60
CA LYS A 684 -13.42 -4.62 -7.83
C LYS A 684 -13.28 -3.96 -6.46
N ASP A 685 -13.48 -4.73 -5.39
CA ASP A 685 -13.26 -4.24 -4.02
C ASP A 685 -11.77 -4.30 -3.66
N LEU A 686 -11.04 -3.25 -4.06
CA LEU A 686 -9.61 -3.11 -3.82
C LEU A 686 -9.29 -2.72 -2.36
N ALA A 687 -10.29 -2.45 -1.51
CA ALA A 687 -10.06 -2.00 -0.14
C ALA A 687 -9.31 -3.05 0.71
N HIS A 688 -9.49 -4.34 0.40
CA HIS A 688 -8.82 -5.46 1.06
C HIS A 688 -7.28 -5.32 1.09
N PHE A 689 -6.66 -4.72 0.06
CA PHE A 689 -5.22 -4.49 0.03
C PHE A 689 -4.72 -3.48 1.08
N PHE A 690 -5.57 -2.56 1.55
CA PHE A 690 -5.21 -1.53 2.53
C PHE A 690 -5.43 -1.96 3.99
N PHE A 691 -6.10 -3.08 4.19
CA PHE A 691 -6.25 -3.71 5.51
C PHE A 691 -5.16 -4.76 5.79
N LEU A 692 -4.23 -4.96 4.85
CA LEU A 692 -3.10 -5.86 5.06
C LEU A 692 -2.07 -5.25 6.00
N ASN A 693 -1.52 -6.10 6.87
CA ASN A 693 -0.33 -5.77 7.65
C ASN A 693 0.88 -5.60 6.71
N PRO A 694 1.91 -4.84 7.13
CA PRO A 694 3.13 -4.68 6.34
C PRO A 694 3.78 -6.03 6.00
N ILE A 695 4.01 -6.26 4.70
CA ILE A 695 4.63 -7.49 4.23
C ILE A 695 6.13 -7.42 4.46
N ARG A 696 6.69 -8.37 5.21
CA ARG A 696 8.14 -8.48 5.41
C ARG A 696 8.80 -9.21 4.24
N PHE A 697 9.70 -8.54 3.56
CA PHE A 697 10.59 -9.13 2.56
C PHE A 697 12.05 -8.90 2.99
N PHE A 698 12.62 -9.93 3.63
CA PHE A 698 13.91 -9.94 4.36
C PHE A 698 14.16 -8.70 5.25
N ASN A 699 14.80 -7.63 4.73
CA ASN A 699 15.18 -6.41 5.46
C ASN A 699 14.20 -5.25 5.25
N ARG A 700 13.15 -5.44 4.45
CA ARG A 700 12.18 -4.41 4.08
C ARG A 700 10.78 -4.76 4.58
N PHE A 701 10.06 -3.74 5.02
CA PHE A 701 8.62 -3.81 5.26
C PHE A 701 7.90 -3.08 4.13
N ILE A 702 7.01 -3.79 3.44
CA ILE A 702 6.23 -3.29 2.32
C ILE A 702 4.83 -3.01 2.84
N ASP A 703 4.54 -1.74 3.07
CA ASP A 703 3.20 -1.27 3.40
C ASP A 703 2.51 -0.74 2.13
N ILE A 704 1.55 -1.51 1.62
CA ILE A 704 0.79 -1.17 0.41
C ILE A 704 -0.06 0.09 0.65
N LYS A 705 -0.63 0.24 1.84
CA LYS A 705 -1.45 1.40 2.22
C LYS A 705 -0.60 2.67 2.21
N ALA A 706 0.55 2.64 2.87
CA ALA A 706 1.46 3.79 2.90
C ALA A 706 1.98 4.16 1.50
N TYR A 707 2.29 3.16 0.66
CA TYR A 707 2.77 3.40 -0.70
C TYR A 707 1.72 4.11 -1.57
N VAL A 708 0.49 3.61 -1.57
CA VAL A 708 -0.62 4.22 -2.35
C VAL A 708 -0.97 5.61 -1.82
N THR A 709 -1.03 5.78 -0.50
CA THR A 709 -1.23 7.11 0.12
C THR A 709 -0.15 8.10 -0.31
N HIS A 710 1.13 7.70 -0.27
CA HIS A 710 2.23 8.56 -0.70
C HIS A 710 2.15 8.92 -2.19
N TYR A 711 1.80 7.98 -3.05
CA TYR A 711 1.59 8.24 -4.47
C TYR A 711 0.48 9.27 -4.71
N LEU A 712 -0.68 9.10 -4.06
CA LEU A 712 -1.81 10.02 -4.19
C LEU A 712 -1.49 11.40 -3.62
N ASP A 713 -0.86 11.47 -2.44
CA ASP A 713 -0.45 12.74 -1.83
C ASP A 713 0.52 13.50 -2.72
N LYS A 714 1.56 12.83 -3.24
CA LYS A 714 2.53 13.42 -4.16
C LYS A 714 1.85 13.89 -5.46
N THR A 715 0.96 13.08 -6.02
CA THR A 715 0.27 13.38 -7.27
C THR A 715 -0.69 14.56 -7.10
N PHE A 716 -1.53 14.54 -6.07
CA PHE A 716 -2.46 15.62 -5.80
C PHE A 716 -1.75 16.90 -5.41
N TYR A 717 -0.66 16.83 -4.64
CA TYR A 717 0.16 18.01 -4.35
C TYR A 717 0.74 18.62 -5.63
N ASN A 718 1.43 17.82 -6.45
CA ASN A 718 2.03 18.29 -7.70
C ASN A 718 0.99 18.86 -8.67
N LEU A 719 -0.16 18.21 -8.83
CA LEU A 719 -1.23 18.70 -9.70
C LEU A 719 -1.84 20.00 -9.16
N THR A 720 -2.02 20.12 -7.85
CA THR A 720 -2.50 21.38 -7.24
C THR A 720 -1.47 22.50 -7.41
N THR A 721 -0.16 22.21 -7.39
CA THR A 721 0.86 23.23 -7.67
C THR A 721 0.86 23.71 -9.13
N VAL A 722 0.46 22.85 -10.08
CA VAL A 722 0.33 23.20 -11.50
C VAL A 722 -0.96 23.98 -11.76
N ALA A 723 -2.08 23.54 -11.18
CA ALA A 723 -3.40 24.14 -11.34
C ALA A 723 -4.02 24.45 -9.98
N LEU A 724 -3.68 25.63 -9.43
CA LEU A 724 -4.16 26.06 -8.12
C LEU A 724 -5.69 26.15 -8.03
N HIS A 725 -6.40 26.36 -9.13
CA HIS A 725 -7.86 26.46 -9.16
C HIS A 725 -8.58 25.15 -8.82
N ASP A 726 -7.95 24.00 -9.06
CA ASP A 726 -8.53 22.67 -8.85
C ASP A 726 -8.28 22.11 -7.44
N TRP A 727 -7.74 22.92 -6.52
CA TRP A 727 -7.45 22.51 -5.13
C TRP A 727 -8.68 21.92 -4.41
N ALA A 728 -9.88 22.47 -4.65
CA ALA A 728 -11.12 22.02 -4.03
C ALA A 728 -11.49 20.61 -4.54
N THR A 729 -11.36 20.39 -5.84
CA THR A 729 -11.59 19.09 -6.49
C THR A 729 -10.61 18.03 -5.96
N TYR A 730 -9.34 18.38 -5.79
CA TYR A 730 -8.37 17.46 -5.16
C TYR A 730 -8.66 17.25 -3.68
N SER A 731 -9.14 18.25 -2.94
CA SER A 731 -9.56 18.13 -1.54
C SER A 731 -10.74 17.16 -1.39
N GLU A 732 -11.72 17.21 -2.29
CA GLU A 732 -12.82 16.25 -2.35
C GLU A 732 -12.33 14.83 -2.65
N MET A 733 -11.37 14.67 -3.56
CA MET A 733 -10.74 13.35 -3.80
C MET A 733 -10.04 12.82 -2.55
N ARG A 734 -9.40 13.67 -1.73
CA ARG A 734 -8.78 13.23 -0.46
C ARG A 734 -9.85 12.71 0.50
N ASN A 735 -10.94 13.45 0.66
CA ASN A 735 -12.04 13.04 1.55
C ASN A 735 -12.68 11.73 1.10
N LEU A 736 -12.89 11.55 -0.21
CA LEU A 736 -13.39 10.29 -0.77
C LEU A 736 -12.43 9.12 -0.57
N ALA A 737 -11.12 9.35 -0.73
CA ALA A 737 -10.10 8.34 -0.47
C ALA A 737 -10.10 7.89 0.99
N THR A 738 -10.23 8.83 1.93
CA THR A 738 -10.38 8.52 3.37
C THR A 738 -11.64 7.72 3.65
N GLN A 739 -12.79 8.13 3.11
CA GLN A 739 -14.08 7.48 3.39
C GLN A 739 -14.22 6.09 2.74
N ARG A 740 -13.77 5.92 1.50
CA ARG A 740 -13.98 4.69 0.72
C ARG A 740 -12.88 3.65 0.92
N TYR A 741 -11.64 4.08 1.13
CA TYR A 741 -10.47 3.21 1.20
C TYR A 741 -9.73 3.27 2.55
N GLY A 742 -10.14 4.13 3.48
CA GLY A 742 -9.47 4.28 4.78
C GLY A 742 -8.06 4.87 4.68
N LEU A 743 -7.75 5.58 3.59
CA LEU A 743 -6.45 6.21 3.36
C LEU A 743 -6.36 7.54 4.13
N SER A 744 -5.52 7.61 5.14
CA SER A 744 -5.26 8.87 5.87
C SER A 744 -4.29 9.70 5.05
N MET A 745 -4.81 10.73 4.39
CA MET A 745 -4.04 11.61 3.52
C MET A 745 -3.71 12.93 4.19
N THR A 746 -2.59 13.53 3.81
CA THR A 746 -2.16 14.82 4.34
C THR A 746 -3.03 15.94 3.77
N GLU A 747 -3.31 17.03 4.51
CA GLU A 747 -3.94 18.22 3.93
C GLU A 747 -2.95 19.06 3.12
N ALA A 748 -3.42 19.69 2.03
CA ALA A 748 -2.61 20.60 1.24
C ALA A 748 -2.64 22.00 1.86
N HIS A 749 -1.65 22.33 2.69
CA HIS A 749 -1.45 23.70 3.17
C HIS A 749 -0.79 24.58 2.10
N LEU A 750 -1.44 24.76 0.95
CA LEU A 750 -1.00 25.71 -0.07
C LEU A 750 -1.51 27.12 0.30
N PRO A 751 -0.69 28.18 0.15
CA PRO A 751 -1.13 29.54 0.41
C PRO A 751 -2.34 29.90 -0.44
N SER A 752 -3.44 30.30 0.21
CA SER A 752 -4.68 30.74 -0.45
C SER A 752 -4.55 32.06 -1.23
N GLN A 753 -3.36 32.70 -1.18
CA GLN A 753 -3.09 34.03 -1.74
C GLN A 753 -3.09 34.11 -3.28
N THR A 754 -3.15 33.00 -4.02
CA THR A 754 -2.86 33.00 -5.48
C THR A 754 -4.00 32.55 -6.39
N LEU A 755 -5.20 32.30 -5.85
CA LEU A 755 -6.24 31.53 -6.56
C LEU A 755 -7.24 32.36 -7.38
N GLU A 756 -7.51 33.61 -6.98
CA GLU A 756 -8.29 34.57 -7.77
C GLU A 756 -7.43 35.82 -7.95
N GLN A 757 -6.80 35.97 -9.13
CA GLN A 757 -6.01 37.16 -9.49
C GLN A 757 -6.91 38.40 -9.59
N GLY A 758 -7.21 39.01 -8.43
CA GLY A 758 -7.74 40.36 -8.30
C GLY A 758 -6.82 41.20 -7.43
N LEU A 759 -6.95 42.53 -7.52
CA LEU A 759 -6.28 43.45 -6.60
C LEU A 759 -6.71 43.13 -5.16
N ASP A 760 -5.73 42.94 -4.26
CA ASP A 760 -6.00 42.74 -2.83
C ASP A 760 -6.70 43.97 -2.24
N VAL A 761 -7.65 43.74 -1.34
CA VAL A 761 -8.33 44.79 -0.56
C VAL A 761 -7.32 45.73 0.10
N LEU A 762 -6.16 45.24 0.58
CA LEU A 762 -5.10 46.09 1.15
C LEU A 762 -4.49 47.04 0.13
N GLU A 763 -4.28 46.58 -1.10
CA GLU A 763 -3.73 47.40 -2.18
C GLU A 763 -4.73 48.45 -2.65
N ILE A 764 -6.01 48.05 -2.76
CA ILE A 764 -7.12 48.95 -3.09
C ILE A 764 -7.27 50.02 -2.02
N MET A 765 -7.22 49.64 -0.73
CA MET A 765 -7.32 50.56 0.39
C MET A 765 -6.20 51.61 0.37
N ARG A 766 -4.94 51.18 0.18
CA ARG A 766 -3.78 52.10 0.09
C ARG A 766 -3.90 53.07 -1.08
N ASN A 767 -4.45 52.60 -2.21
CA ASN A 767 -4.57 53.35 -3.45
C ASN A 767 -6.03 53.71 -3.81
N ILE A 768 -6.88 53.98 -2.81
CA ILE A 768 -8.31 54.21 -3.03
C ILE A 768 -8.59 55.32 -4.05
N HIS A 769 -7.77 56.38 -4.05
CA HIS A 769 -7.89 57.49 -4.99
C HIS A 769 -7.68 57.07 -6.47
N VAL A 770 -6.81 56.08 -6.71
CA VAL A 770 -6.58 55.48 -8.04
C VAL A 770 -7.75 54.56 -8.38
N PHE A 771 -8.15 53.70 -7.45
CA PHE A 771 -9.22 52.72 -7.64
C PHE A 771 -10.54 53.38 -8.04
N VAL A 772 -11.00 54.34 -7.24
CA VAL A 772 -12.28 55.04 -7.41
C VAL A 772 -12.32 55.85 -8.74
N SER A 773 -11.16 56.21 -9.28
CA SER A 773 -11.02 56.95 -10.55
C SER A 773 -10.90 56.03 -11.76
N ARG A 774 -10.29 54.84 -11.60
CA ARG A 774 -10.03 53.88 -12.68
C ARG A 774 -11.11 52.79 -12.81
N TYR A 775 -11.92 52.55 -11.79
CA TYR A 775 -12.98 51.55 -11.80
C TYR A 775 -14.36 52.21 -11.83
N LEU A 776 -15.31 51.53 -12.48
CA LEU A 776 -16.71 51.90 -12.55
C LEU A 776 -17.53 50.92 -11.73
N TYR A 777 -18.41 51.46 -10.90
CA TYR A 777 -19.30 50.66 -10.06
C TYR A 777 -20.59 50.31 -10.79
N ASN A 778 -20.97 49.04 -10.73
CA ASN A 778 -22.29 48.55 -11.13
C ASN A 778 -23.09 48.19 -9.86
N LEU A 779 -24.17 48.93 -9.64
CA LEU A 779 -25.01 48.84 -8.44
C LEU A 779 -25.79 47.52 -8.36
N ASN A 780 -26.21 47.01 -9.52
CA ASN A 780 -27.09 45.83 -9.64
C ASN A 780 -26.31 44.54 -9.40
N ASN A 781 -25.18 44.38 -10.09
CA ASN A 781 -24.36 43.17 -10.01
C ASN A 781 -23.36 43.22 -8.85
N GLN A 782 -23.17 44.38 -8.21
CA GLN A 782 -22.15 44.62 -7.19
C GLN A 782 -20.75 44.20 -7.68
N ILE A 783 -20.35 44.75 -8.82
CA ILE A 783 -19.05 44.50 -9.45
C ILE A 783 -18.41 45.83 -9.80
N PHE A 784 -17.10 45.94 -9.57
CA PHE A 784 -16.27 47.01 -10.13
C PHE A 784 -15.60 46.55 -11.41
N ILE A 785 -15.59 47.40 -12.43
CA ILE A 785 -15.02 47.11 -13.74
C ILE A 785 -13.99 48.18 -14.08
N GLU A 786 -12.79 47.75 -14.48
CA GLU A 786 -11.72 48.67 -14.90
C GLU A 786 -12.11 49.46 -16.17
N ARG A 787 -11.88 50.78 -16.18
CA ARG A 787 -12.21 51.67 -17.31
C ARG A 787 -11.39 51.39 -18.56
N THR A 788 -10.10 51.12 -18.38
CA THR A 788 -9.13 50.86 -19.45
C THR A 788 -8.04 49.96 -18.91
N SER A 789 -7.75 48.85 -19.58
CA SER A 789 -6.63 47.97 -19.25
C SER A 789 -5.62 47.92 -20.38
N ASN A 790 -4.34 47.72 -20.06
CA ASN A 790 -3.31 47.39 -21.05
C ASN A 790 -3.42 45.92 -21.51
N ASN A 791 -4.20 45.10 -20.81
CA ASN A 791 -4.44 43.69 -21.11
C ASN A 791 -5.60 43.51 -22.09
N LYS A 792 -5.70 42.32 -22.72
CA LYS A 792 -6.82 41.95 -23.60
C LYS A 792 -8.17 41.89 -22.88
N HIS A 793 -8.17 41.80 -21.55
CA HIS A 793 -9.35 41.70 -20.68
C HIS A 793 -9.34 42.83 -19.65
N LEU A 794 -10.54 43.28 -19.24
CA LEU A 794 -10.71 44.25 -18.14
C LEU A 794 -10.74 43.52 -16.81
N ASN A 795 -10.04 44.04 -15.80
CA ASN A 795 -10.09 43.48 -14.46
C ASN A 795 -11.47 43.77 -13.81
N THR A 796 -12.03 42.76 -13.14
CA THR A 796 -13.28 42.91 -12.37
C THR A 796 -13.09 42.53 -10.91
N ILE A 797 -13.76 43.26 -10.02
CA ILE A 797 -13.76 42.98 -8.58
C ILE A 797 -15.18 42.66 -8.16
N ASN A 798 -15.36 41.46 -7.63
CA ASN A 798 -16.65 40.94 -7.18
C ASN A 798 -16.63 40.72 -5.65
N ILE A 799 -17.78 40.31 -5.11
CA ILE A 799 -17.95 40.02 -3.68
C ILE A 799 -17.03 38.86 -3.22
N ARG A 800 -16.80 37.85 -4.06
CA ARG A 800 -15.97 36.67 -3.73
C ARG A 800 -14.49 37.03 -3.57
N HIS A 801 -13.97 37.89 -4.44
CA HIS A 801 -12.59 38.38 -4.39
C HIS A 801 -12.33 39.12 -3.05
N ILE A 802 -13.30 39.94 -2.62
CA ILE A 802 -13.24 40.64 -1.35
C ILE A 802 -13.38 39.67 -0.17
N ALA A 803 -14.32 38.71 -0.24
CA ALA A 803 -14.49 37.71 0.81
C ALA A 803 -13.22 36.85 1.00
N ASN A 804 -12.52 36.50 -0.09
CA ASN A 804 -11.26 35.78 -0.05
C ASN A 804 -10.14 36.63 0.57
N SER A 805 -10.05 37.93 0.22
CA SER A 805 -9.08 38.85 0.84
C SER A 805 -9.34 39.02 2.35
N ILE A 806 -10.61 39.09 2.77
CA ILE A 806 -11.00 39.14 4.18
C ILE A 806 -10.66 37.81 4.88
N ARG A 807 -10.81 36.67 4.21
CA ARG A 807 -10.42 35.35 4.77
C ARG A 807 -8.91 35.28 5.03
N THR A 808 -8.10 35.84 4.14
CA THR A 808 -6.63 35.83 4.27
C THR A 808 -6.12 36.74 5.39
N HIS A 809 -6.69 37.93 5.53
CA HIS A 809 -6.15 38.97 6.42
C HIS A 809 -6.99 39.24 7.67
N GLY A 810 -8.15 38.61 7.79
CA GLY A 810 -9.10 38.78 8.89
C GLY A 810 -10.09 39.93 8.69
N THR A 811 -11.16 39.90 9.49
CA THR A 811 -12.27 40.88 9.46
C THR A 811 -11.85 42.29 9.86
N GLY A 812 -10.73 42.46 10.58
CA GLY A 812 -10.18 43.77 10.97
C GLY A 812 -9.84 44.71 9.81
N ILE A 813 -9.63 44.17 8.60
CA ILE A 813 -9.45 44.98 7.39
C ILE A 813 -10.70 45.81 7.07
N MET A 814 -11.90 45.34 7.38
CA MET A 814 -13.15 46.04 7.04
C MET A 814 -13.19 47.43 7.69
N ASN A 815 -12.95 47.49 9.00
CA ASN A 815 -12.93 48.74 9.76
C ASN A 815 -11.82 49.69 9.29
N THR A 816 -10.64 49.15 8.98
CA THR A 816 -9.51 49.91 8.44
C THR A 816 -9.87 50.51 7.07
N THR A 817 -10.52 49.74 6.20
CA THR A 817 -10.94 50.17 4.86
C THR A 817 -11.98 51.27 4.90
N VAL A 818 -12.93 51.19 5.84
CA VAL A 818 -13.94 52.25 6.08
C VAL A 818 -13.27 53.54 6.53
N ASN A 819 -12.26 53.47 7.41
CA ASN A 819 -11.49 54.64 7.85
C ASN A 819 -10.70 55.32 6.70
N PHE A 820 -10.00 54.54 5.86
CA PHE A 820 -9.35 55.10 4.66
C PHE A 820 -10.36 55.74 3.70
N THR A 821 -11.54 55.14 3.58
CA THR A 821 -12.64 55.71 2.78
C THR A 821 -13.13 57.03 3.37
N TYR A 822 -13.30 57.11 4.69
CA TYR A 822 -13.62 58.35 5.39
C TYR A 822 -12.59 59.47 5.11
N GLN A 823 -11.29 59.16 5.22
CA GLN A 823 -10.22 60.12 4.93
C GLN A 823 -10.25 60.61 3.47
N PHE A 824 -10.53 59.70 2.53
CA PHE A 824 -10.70 60.04 1.12
C PHE A 824 -11.92 60.95 0.90
N LEU A 825 -13.07 60.59 1.47
CA LEU A 825 -14.31 61.37 1.39
C LEU A 825 -14.12 62.78 1.95
N ARG A 826 -13.45 62.93 3.10
CA ARG A 826 -13.14 64.24 3.69
C ARG A 826 -12.42 65.17 2.70
N LYS A 827 -11.41 64.66 1.98
CA LYS A 827 -10.68 65.43 0.95
C LYS A 827 -11.58 65.78 -0.24
N LYS A 828 -12.43 64.86 -0.70
CA LYS A 828 -13.34 65.09 -1.84
C LYS A 828 -14.47 66.04 -1.48
N PHE A 829 -14.99 65.98 -0.26
CA PHE A 829 -16.02 66.90 0.21
C PHE A 829 -15.52 68.33 0.39
N TYR A 830 -14.24 68.52 0.71
CA TYR A 830 -13.62 69.85 0.68
C TYR A 830 -13.71 70.47 -0.73
N ILE A 831 -13.34 69.71 -1.77
CA ILE A 831 -13.45 70.14 -3.18
C ILE A 831 -14.91 70.37 -3.57
N PHE A 832 -15.82 69.49 -3.14
CA PHE A 832 -17.25 69.63 -3.37
C PHE A 832 -17.81 70.93 -2.78
N SER A 833 -17.42 71.27 -1.55
CA SER A 833 -17.83 72.51 -0.89
C SER A 833 -17.29 73.74 -1.59
N GLN A 834 -16.02 73.73 -2.02
CA GLN A 834 -15.42 74.81 -2.82
C GLN A 834 -16.18 75.03 -4.13
N PHE A 835 -16.55 73.95 -4.84
CA PHE A 835 -17.30 74.04 -6.09
C PHE A 835 -18.68 74.68 -5.89
N MET A 836 -19.39 74.31 -4.82
CA MET A 836 -20.71 74.89 -4.50
C MET A 836 -20.61 76.33 -3.98
N TYR A 837 -19.45 76.74 -3.46
CA TYR A 837 -19.19 78.10 -2.98
C TYR A 837 -18.82 79.08 -4.10
N ASP A 838 -18.34 78.57 -5.24
CA ASP A 838 -17.98 79.36 -6.42
C ASP A 838 -19.14 80.31 -6.83
N GLU A 839 -18.86 81.61 -6.89
CA GLU A 839 -19.85 82.65 -7.18
C GLU A 839 -20.52 82.47 -8.55
N HIS A 840 -19.84 81.88 -9.54
CA HIS A 840 -20.44 81.61 -10.85
C HIS A 840 -21.50 80.50 -10.81
N ILE A 841 -21.35 79.54 -9.89
CA ILE A 841 -22.32 78.44 -9.68
C ILE A 841 -23.42 78.90 -8.73
N LYS A 842 -23.05 79.42 -7.56
CA LYS A 842 -23.96 79.88 -6.51
C LYS A 842 -24.96 80.94 -7.00
N SER A 843 -24.50 81.95 -7.76
CA SER A 843 -25.38 83.00 -8.29
C SER A 843 -26.42 82.48 -9.29
N ARG A 844 -26.08 81.43 -10.07
CA ARG A 844 -27.01 80.78 -11.01
C ARG A 844 -28.00 79.87 -10.30
N LEU A 845 -27.57 79.12 -9.29
CA LEU A 845 -28.46 78.29 -8.47
C LEU A 845 -29.51 79.16 -7.74
N ILE A 846 -29.12 80.30 -7.18
CA ILE A 846 -30.05 81.23 -6.52
C ILE A 846 -31.08 81.80 -7.52
N LYS A 847 -30.66 82.11 -8.76
CA LYS A 847 -31.57 82.56 -9.82
C LYS A 847 -32.58 81.46 -10.21
N ASP A 848 -32.14 80.21 -10.27
CA ASP A 848 -32.99 79.06 -10.58
C ASP A 848 -33.95 78.73 -9.43
N ILE A 849 -33.52 78.88 -8.17
CA ILE A 849 -34.39 78.72 -6.99
C ILE A 849 -35.49 79.79 -6.97
N ARG A 850 -35.16 81.06 -7.23
CA ARG A 850 -36.17 82.15 -7.31
C ARG A 850 -37.18 81.89 -8.42
N PHE A 851 -36.69 81.53 -9.61
CA PHE A 851 -37.55 81.20 -10.74
C PHE A 851 -38.47 80.01 -10.46
N PHE A 852 -37.96 78.94 -9.82
CA PHE A 852 -38.79 77.79 -9.45
C PHE A 852 -39.87 78.16 -8.45
N ARG A 853 -39.58 79.03 -7.46
CA ARG A 853 -40.59 79.52 -6.51
C ARG A 853 -41.66 80.37 -7.17
N GLU A 854 -41.31 81.17 -8.17
CA GLU A 854 -42.24 82.03 -8.91
C GLU A 854 -43.16 81.25 -9.87
N VAL A 855 -42.68 80.14 -10.44
CA VAL A 855 -43.37 79.34 -11.47
C VAL A 855 -44.07 78.09 -10.90
N LYS A 856 -43.88 77.80 -9.60
CA LYS A 856 -44.36 76.57 -8.92
C LYS A 856 -45.86 76.32 -9.13
N ASP A 857 -46.67 77.38 -9.08
CA ASP A 857 -48.13 77.29 -9.18
C ASP A 857 -48.65 77.20 -10.63
N GLN A 858 -47.85 77.61 -11.62
CA GLN A 858 -48.25 77.67 -13.03
C GLN A 858 -47.89 76.41 -13.83
N ASN A 859 -46.90 75.64 -13.37
CA ASN A 859 -46.32 74.52 -14.12
C ASN A 859 -46.49 73.16 -13.40
N ASP A 860 -47.61 73.00 -12.69
CA ASP A 860 -48.01 71.75 -12.02
C ASP A 860 -46.92 71.24 -11.05
N HIS A 861 -46.25 72.17 -10.35
CA HIS A 861 -45.14 71.91 -9.43
C HIS A 861 -43.89 71.27 -10.07
N LYS A 862 -43.76 71.23 -11.40
CA LYS A 862 -42.64 70.57 -12.11
C LYS A 862 -41.53 71.53 -12.49
N TYR A 863 -40.27 71.13 -12.26
CA TYR A 863 -39.08 71.88 -12.68
C TYR A 863 -38.89 71.85 -14.21
N PRO A 864 -38.82 72.99 -14.92
CA PRO A 864 -38.76 73.00 -16.38
C PRO A 864 -37.45 72.44 -16.98
N PHE A 865 -37.57 71.49 -17.91
CA PHE A 865 -36.43 70.92 -18.65
C PHE A 865 -35.57 71.97 -19.36
N GLU A 866 -36.19 72.94 -20.04
CA GLU A 866 -35.46 73.98 -20.80
C GLU A 866 -34.53 74.80 -19.92
N ARG A 867 -34.87 74.94 -18.63
CA ARG A 867 -34.05 75.67 -17.67
C ARG A 867 -32.79 74.87 -17.30
N ALA A 868 -32.93 73.57 -17.06
CA ALA A 868 -31.79 72.69 -16.82
C ALA A 868 -30.83 72.63 -18.02
N ASP A 869 -31.35 72.59 -19.25
CA ASP A 869 -30.54 72.64 -20.48
C ASP A 869 -29.84 73.99 -20.64
N LYS A 870 -30.54 75.11 -20.41
CA LYS A 870 -29.94 76.47 -20.41
C LYS A 870 -28.83 76.59 -19.36
N PHE A 871 -29.00 76.01 -18.17
CA PHE A 871 -27.98 75.98 -17.13
C PHE A 871 -26.73 75.20 -17.58
N ASN A 872 -26.92 73.99 -18.14
CA ASN A 872 -25.83 73.15 -18.65
C ASN A 872 -25.05 73.85 -19.79
N ARG A 873 -25.76 74.42 -20.78
CA ARG A 873 -25.14 75.21 -21.87
C ARG A 873 -24.46 76.47 -21.36
N GLY A 874 -25.03 77.14 -20.36
CA GLY A 874 -24.48 78.33 -19.74
C GLY A 874 -23.17 78.06 -18.99
N ILE A 875 -23.00 76.88 -18.41
CA ILE A 875 -21.75 76.48 -17.73
C ILE A 875 -20.67 76.09 -18.74
N ARG A 876 -21.01 75.45 -19.86
CA ARG A 876 -20.04 75.16 -20.94
C ARG A 876 -19.35 76.42 -21.50
N LYS A 877 -20.02 77.58 -21.44
CA LYS A 877 -19.46 78.88 -21.84
C LYS A 877 -18.43 79.48 -20.87
N LEU A 878 -18.32 78.97 -19.64
CA LEU A 878 -17.38 79.46 -18.63
C LEU A 878 -15.93 78.97 -18.85
N GLY A 879 -15.73 77.99 -19.73
CA GLY A 879 -14.42 77.43 -20.07
C GLY A 879 -14.45 75.91 -20.15
N ILE A 880 -13.62 75.36 -21.04
CA ILE A 880 -13.37 73.91 -21.19
C ILE A 880 -11.91 73.67 -20.79
N THR A 881 -11.66 72.64 -20.01
CA THR A 881 -10.29 72.27 -19.58
C THR A 881 -9.46 71.69 -20.74
N PRO A 882 -8.13 71.55 -20.61
CA PRO A 882 -7.27 70.97 -21.66
C PRO A 882 -7.72 69.57 -22.12
N ASP A 883 -8.36 68.81 -21.22
CA ASP A 883 -8.91 67.47 -21.47
C ASP A 883 -10.30 67.48 -22.14
N GLY A 884 -10.80 68.64 -22.56
CA GLY A 884 -12.10 68.77 -23.24
C GLY A 884 -13.31 68.67 -22.30
N GLN A 885 -13.13 68.81 -20.98
CA GLN A 885 -14.20 68.67 -19.99
C GLN A 885 -14.74 70.03 -19.54
N SER A 886 -16.06 70.14 -19.38
CA SER A 886 -16.68 71.32 -18.77
C SER A 886 -16.55 71.28 -17.24
N TYR A 887 -16.74 72.43 -16.60
CA TYR A 887 -16.78 72.53 -15.13
C TYR A 887 -17.83 71.58 -14.51
N LEU A 888 -18.98 71.39 -15.18
CA LEU A 888 -20.02 70.43 -14.78
C LEU A 888 -19.56 68.96 -14.93
N ASP A 889 -18.72 68.65 -15.92
CA ASP A 889 -18.17 67.30 -16.11
C ASP A 889 -17.20 66.93 -14.98
N GLN A 890 -16.38 67.88 -14.53
CA GLN A 890 -15.50 67.69 -13.38
C GLN A 890 -16.29 67.47 -12.09
N PHE A 891 -17.39 68.21 -11.91
CA PHE A 891 -18.27 68.04 -10.75
C PHE A 891 -19.02 66.70 -10.78
N ARG A 892 -19.50 66.28 -11.96
CA ARG A 892 -20.08 64.93 -12.15
C ARG A 892 -19.06 63.85 -11.79
N GLN A 893 -17.81 63.95 -12.27
CA GLN A 893 -16.75 62.98 -11.94
C GLN A 893 -16.45 62.96 -10.43
N LEU A 894 -16.46 64.12 -9.77
CA LEU A 894 -16.30 64.21 -8.32
C LEU A 894 -17.42 63.47 -7.59
N ILE A 895 -18.68 63.67 -7.99
CA ILE A 895 -19.85 62.97 -7.43
C ILE A 895 -19.77 61.47 -7.72
N SER A 896 -19.38 61.06 -8.92
CA SER A 896 -19.15 59.65 -9.27
C SER A 896 -18.06 59.02 -8.42
N GLN A 897 -16.97 59.74 -8.14
CA GLN A 897 -15.90 59.25 -7.26
C GLN A 897 -16.38 59.09 -5.81
N ILE A 898 -17.15 60.05 -5.29
CA ILE A 898 -17.76 59.94 -3.97
C ILE A 898 -18.66 58.69 -3.91
N GLY A 899 -19.51 58.48 -4.93
CA GLY A 899 -20.39 57.31 -4.94
C GLY A 899 -19.69 55.99 -5.23
N ASN A 900 -18.61 55.96 -6.02
CA ASN A 900 -17.77 54.77 -6.19
C ASN A 900 -17.09 54.36 -4.87
N ALA A 901 -16.67 55.32 -4.04
CA ALA A 901 -16.15 55.05 -2.70
C ALA A 901 -17.23 54.45 -1.78
N MET A 902 -18.47 54.96 -1.85
CA MET A 902 -19.61 54.37 -1.15
C MET A 902 -19.97 52.96 -1.66
N GLY A 903 -19.90 52.75 -2.98
CA GLY A 903 -20.06 51.44 -3.61
C GLY A 903 -18.98 50.44 -3.15
N TYR A 904 -17.77 50.90 -2.88
CA TYR A 904 -16.70 50.07 -2.35
C TYR A 904 -16.95 49.66 -0.89
N VAL A 905 -17.37 50.60 -0.04
CA VAL A 905 -17.81 50.29 1.35
C VAL A 905 -18.97 49.28 1.33
N ARG A 906 -19.91 49.42 0.39
CA ARG A 906 -20.98 48.44 0.19
C ARG A 906 -20.44 47.04 -0.12
N MET A 907 -19.47 46.96 -1.02
CA MET A 907 -18.89 45.69 -1.45
C MET A 907 -18.05 45.03 -0.36
N ILE A 908 -17.33 45.82 0.44
CA ILE A 908 -16.61 45.35 1.65
C ILE A 908 -17.60 44.77 2.66
N ARG A 909 -18.73 45.45 2.90
CA ARG A 909 -19.82 44.93 3.74
C ARG A 909 -20.35 43.60 3.20
N SER A 910 -20.69 43.54 1.91
CA SER A 910 -21.23 42.32 1.29
C SER A 910 -20.21 41.17 1.25
N GLY A 911 -18.92 41.45 1.06
CA GLY A 911 -17.85 40.47 1.13
C GLY A 911 -17.61 39.94 2.56
N GLY A 912 -17.69 40.83 3.56
CA GLY A 912 -17.65 40.44 4.97
C GLY A 912 -18.82 39.54 5.36
N LEU A 913 -20.05 39.93 5.00
CA LEU A 913 -21.25 39.10 5.22
C LEU A 913 -21.14 37.73 4.53
N HIS A 914 -20.65 37.68 3.28
CA HIS A 914 -20.46 36.41 2.58
C HIS A 914 -19.42 35.51 3.27
N CYS A 915 -18.35 36.10 3.80
CA CYS A 915 -17.33 35.36 4.57
C CYS A 915 -17.93 34.80 5.88
N CYS A 916 -18.60 35.65 6.67
CA CYS A 916 -19.24 35.25 7.92
C CYS A 916 -20.35 34.22 7.69
N SER A 917 -21.21 34.41 6.68
CA SER A 917 -22.27 33.46 6.32
C SER A 917 -21.73 32.09 5.90
N SER A 918 -20.59 32.05 5.20
CA SER A 918 -19.94 30.79 4.84
C SER A 918 -19.39 30.06 6.07
N ALA A 919 -18.88 30.79 7.06
CA ALA A 919 -18.37 30.22 8.31
C ALA A 919 -19.49 29.76 9.26
N ILE A 920 -20.61 30.49 9.30
CA ILE A 920 -21.75 30.26 10.20
C ILE A 920 -22.75 29.23 9.65
N ARG A 921 -22.61 28.76 8.40
CA ARG A 921 -23.55 27.81 7.76
C ARG A 921 -23.85 26.54 8.56
N PHE A 922 -22.98 26.17 9.50
CA PHE A 922 -23.08 24.97 10.33
C PHE A 922 -23.65 25.24 11.73
N VAL A 923 -23.96 26.49 12.07
CA VAL A 923 -24.60 26.89 13.32
C VAL A 923 -26.12 26.88 13.13
N PRO A 924 -26.88 26.05 13.86
CA PRO A 924 -28.33 25.88 13.63
C PRO A 924 -29.16 27.12 13.97
N ASP A 925 -28.81 27.82 15.05
CA ASP A 925 -29.49 29.02 15.53
C ASP A 925 -28.47 30.09 15.94
N LEU A 926 -28.66 31.30 15.45
CA LEU A 926 -27.80 32.46 15.73
C LEU A 926 -28.27 33.26 16.94
N GLU A 927 -29.51 33.05 17.39
CA GLU A 927 -30.11 33.72 18.54
C GLU A 927 -29.88 32.94 19.84
N ASP A 928 -29.72 31.61 19.75
CA ASP A 928 -29.46 30.71 20.88
C ASP A 928 -28.21 29.82 20.63
N ILE A 929 -27.03 30.40 20.86
CA ILE A 929 -25.76 29.66 20.77
C ILE A 929 -25.46 29.05 22.13
N VAL A 930 -25.53 27.72 22.20
CA VAL A 930 -25.21 26.94 23.40
C VAL A 930 -23.74 27.13 23.79
N ASN A 931 -23.47 27.35 25.09
CA ASN A 931 -22.11 27.50 25.62
C ASN A 931 -21.43 26.14 25.74
N PHE A 932 -20.42 25.89 24.90
CA PHE A 932 -19.73 24.60 24.87
C PHE A 932 -18.78 24.43 26.08
N GLU A 933 -18.21 25.50 26.62
CA GLU A 933 -17.36 25.45 27.81
C GLU A 933 -18.12 24.94 29.04
N GLU A 934 -19.38 25.34 29.22
CA GLU A 934 -20.24 24.90 30.33
C GLU A 934 -20.58 23.42 30.21
N LEU A 935 -20.98 22.95 29.02
CA LEU A 935 -21.30 21.53 28.77
C LEU A 935 -20.10 20.60 28.99
N VAL A 936 -18.91 21.02 28.56
CA VAL A 936 -17.67 20.24 28.72
C VAL A 936 -17.23 20.16 30.19
N LYS A 937 -17.54 21.21 30.99
CA LYS A 937 -17.33 21.20 32.44
C LYS A 937 -18.33 20.32 33.17
N GLU A 938 -19.61 20.34 32.75
CA GLU A 938 -20.65 19.48 33.32
C GLU A 938 -20.38 17.98 33.09
N GLU A 939 -19.84 17.62 31.93
CA GLU A 939 -19.47 16.24 31.57
C GLU A 939 -18.09 15.79 32.10
N GLY A 940 -17.34 16.67 32.78
CA GLY A 940 -16.05 16.31 33.41
C GLY A 940 -14.92 15.95 32.43
N LEU A 941 -14.91 16.53 31.22
CA LEU A 941 -13.90 16.26 30.19
C LEU A 941 -12.56 16.95 30.47
N SER A 942 -11.51 16.53 29.75
CA SER A 942 -10.12 16.98 29.93
C SER A 942 -9.91 18.51 29.82
N GLU A 943 -8.86 19.04 30.46
CA GLU A 943 -8.53 20.47 30.40
C GLU A 943 -8.27 20.97 28.97
N GLU A 944 -7.70 20.13 28.11
CA GLU A 944 -7.45 20.42 26.70
C GLU A 944 -8.78 20.62 25.94
N THR A 945 -9.78 19.77 26.22
CA THR A 945 -11.12 19.90 25.65
C THR A 945 -11.81 21.17 26.14
N GLN A 946 -11.65 21.53 27.42
CA GLN A 946 -12.21 22.78 27.96
C GLN A 946 -11.58 24.02 27.32
N LYS A 947 -10.26 24.02 27.10
CA LYS A 947 -9.57 25.11 26.39
C LYS A 947 -10.03 25.23 24.94
N ALA A 948 -10.22 24.10 24.25
CA ALA A 948 -10.73 24.09 22.88
C ALA A 948 -12.17 24.59 22.79
N ALA A 949 -13.04 24.17 23.72
CA ALA A 949 -14.43 24.63 23.81
C ALA A 949 -14.51 26.14 24.06
N ARG A 950 -13.73 26.66 25.01
CA ARG A 950 -13.64 28.11 25.26
C ARG A 950 -13.20 28.90 24.02
N GLN A 951 -12.22 28.38 23.27
CA GLN A 951 -11.76 29.01 22.04
C GLN A 951 -12.85 28.99 20.96
N LEU A 952 -13.60 27.88 20.84
CA LEU A 952 -14.73 27.77 19.93
C LEU A 952 -15.83 28.78 20.29
N ASP A 953 -16.20 28.89 21.56
CA ASP A 953 -17.20 29.85 22.04
C ASP A 953 -16.77 31.30 21.76
N CYS A 954 -15.49 31.64 21.97
CA CYS A 954 -14.95 32.95 21.59
C CYS A 954 -15.06 33.21 20.09
N VAL A 955 -14.72 32.23 19.24
CA VAL A 955 -14.79 32.37 17.78
C VAL A 955 -16.24 32.49 17.29
N LEU A 956 -17.17 31.71 17.86
CA LEU A 956 -18.59 31.80 17.57
C LEU A 956 -19.15 33.18 17.99
N GLY A 957 -18.79 33.65 19.19
CA GLY A 957 -19.15 35.00 19.65
C GLY A 957 -18.64 36.11 18.73
N ASP A 958 -17.40 36.02 18.26
CA ASP A 958 -16.82 36.98 17.31
C ASP A 958 -17.50 36.93 15.94
N LEU A 959 -17.83 35.73 15.43
CA LEU A 959 -18.53 35.56 14.15
C LEU A 959 -19.96 36.14 14.21
N THR A 960 -20.69 35.90 15.30
CA THR A 960 -22.05 36.43 15.51
C THR A 960 -22.05 37.95 15.69
N ARG A 961 -21.11 38.50 16.47
CA ARG A 961 -20.96 39.96 16.60
C ARG A 961 -20.65 40.63 15.27
N ASN A 962 -19.72 40.08 14.49
CA ASN A 962 -19.35 40.62 13.18
C ASN A 962 -20.49 40.49 12.15
N PHE A 963 -21.35 39.47 12.26
CA PHE A 963 -22.55 39.31 11.44
C PHE A 963 -23.59 40.41 11.74
N ALA A 964 -23.76 40.77 13.01
CA ALA A 964 -24.67 41.83 13.45
C ALA A 964 -24.15 43.25 13.19
N GLU A 965 -22.88 43.53 13.54
CA GLU A 965 -22.24 44.86 13.45
C GLU A 965 -21.96 45.32 12.01
N GLY A 966 -21.85 44.40 11.05
CA GLY A 966 -21.55 44.70 9.64
C GLY A 966 -22.61 45.53 8.90
N THR A 967 -23.69 45.95 9.57
CA THR A 967 -24.87 46.55 8.95
C THR A 967 -24.93 48.08 8.95
N GLU A 968 -24.13 48.79 9.76
CA GLU A 968 -24.29 50.24 9.99
C GLU A 968 -23.21 51.16 9.38
N TYR A 969 -22.26 50.68 8.55
CA TYR A 969 -21.18 51.54 8.03
C TYR A 969 -21.66 52.79 7.26
N PHE A 970 -22.80 52.71 6.57
CA PHE A 970 -23.37 53.87 5.88
C PHE A 970 -23.91 54.93 6.85
N LYS A 971 -24.57 54.50 7.93
CA LYS A 971 -25.07 55.36 8.99
C LYS A 971 -23.93 56.08 9.68
N MET A 972 -22.89 55.35 10.08
CA MET A 972 -21.65 55.93 10.63
C MET A 972 -21.05 57.02 9.72
N LEU A 973 -20.92 56.74 8.42
CA LEU A 973 -20.38 57.73 7.47
C LEU A 973 -21.32 58.92 7.21
N VAL A 974 -22.63 58.77 7.37
CA VAL A 974 -23.58 59.90 7.31
C VAL A 974 -23.49 60.73 8.59
N ASP A 975 -23.54 60.10 9.77
CA ASP A 975 -23.59 60.75 11.08
C ASP A 975 -22.31 61.53 11.39
N VAL A 976 -21.16 61.06 10.92
CA VAL A 976 -19.88 61.76 11.14
C VAL A 976 -19.79 63.05 10.31
N PHE A 977 -20.31 63.07 9.08
CA PHE A 977 -20.24 64.25 8.22
C PHE A 977 -21.46 65.18 8.38
N ALA A 978 -22.65 64.68 8.71
CA ALA A 978 -23.88 65.48 8.74
C ALA A 978 -23.80 66.74 9.63
N PRO A 979 -23.25 66.71 10.86
CA PRO A 979 -23.18 67.89 11.73
C PRO A 979 -22.36 69.03 11.14
N GLU A 980 -21.24 68.71 10.47
CA GLU A 980 -20.35 69.72 9.87
C GLU A 980 -20.95 70.33 8.60
N PHE A 981 -21.62 69.52 7.78
CA PHE A 981 -22.21 69.96 6.51
C PHE A 981 -23.53 70.71 6.69
N ARG A 982 -24.26 70.44 7.78
CA ARG A 982 -25.51 71.14 8.17
C ARG A 982 -25.26 72.39 9.03
N SER A 983 -24.00 72.68 9.36
CA SER A 983 -23.59 73.87 10.10
C SER A 983 -24.04 75.16 9.38
N PRO A 984 -24.44 76.22 10.12
CA PRO A 984 -24.79 77.53 9.53
C PRO A 984 -23.62 78.20 8.78
N LYS A 985 -22.39 77.72 8.92
CA LYS A 985 -21.24 78.20 8.12
C LYS A 985 -21.30 77.73 6.65
N ASN A 986 -22.02 76.65 6.34
CA ASN A 986 -22.07 76.00 5.03
C ASN A 986 -23.41 76.19 4.31
N MET A 987 -23.97 77.41 4.37
CA MET A 987 -25.29 77.72 3.78
C MET A 987 -25.38 77.47 2.27
N HIS A 988 -24.27 77.58 1.53
CA HIS A 988 -24.23 77.34 0.08
C HIS A 988 -24.56 75.90 -0.31
N LEU A 989 -24.35 74.93 0.60
CA LEU A 989 -24.66 73.52 0.37
C LEU A 989 -26.17 73.23 0.38
N ARG A 990 -26.98 74.08 1.03
CA ARG A 990 -28.44 73.97 1.03
C ARG A 990 -29.07 74.11 -0.37
N ASN A 991 -28.30 74.54 -1.35
CA ASN A 991 -28.75 74.68 -2.74
C ASN A 991 -28.40 73.46 -3.61
N PHE A 992 -27.84 72.38 -3.09
CA PHE A 992 -27.39 71.25 -3.93
C PHE A 992 -28.54 70.55 -4.68
N TYR A 993 -29.74 70.42 -4.10
CA TYR A 993 -30.86 69.76 -4.78
C TYR A 993 -31.24 70.39 -6.14
N ILE A 994 -31.01 71.69 -6.33
CA ILE A 994 -31.33 72.41 -7.59
C ILE A 994 -30.26 72.24 -8.68
N ILE A 995 -29.02 71.81 -8.33
CA ILE A 995 -27.98 71.49 -9.32
C ILE A 995 -28.10 70.06 -9.86
N VAL A 996 -28.86 69.19 -9.19
CA VAL A 996 -29.07 67.79 -9.60
C VAL A 996 -29.73 67.69 -10.99
N PRO A 997 -30.80 68.44 -11.33
CA PRO A 997 -31.42 68.35 -12.66
C PRO A 997 -30.44 68.62 -13.82
N PRO A 998 -29.66 69.72 -13.85
CA PRO A 998 -28.60 69.91 -14.86
C PRO A 998 -27.52 68.82 -14.87
N LEU A 999 -27.15 68.28 -13.70
CA LEU A 999 -26.17 67.21 -13.60
C LEU A 999 -26.67 65.88 -14.20
N THR A 1000 -27.94 65.55 -14.01
CA THR A 1000 -28.53 64.35 -14.63
C THR A 1000 -28.56 64.45 -16.17
N LEU A 1001 -28.77 65.66 -16.73
CA LEU A 1001 -28.64 65.88 -18.18
C LEU A 1001 -27.20 65.64 -18.65
N ASN A 1002 -26.23 66.22 -17.94
CA ASN A 1002 -24.81 66.03 -18.24
C ASN A 1002 -24.39 64.55 -18.15
N PHE A 1003 -24.90 63.82 -17.16
CA PHE A 1003 -24.63 62.40 -17.00
C PHE A 1003 -25.20 61.55 -18.15
N VAL A 1004 -26.46 61.76 -18.55
CA VAL A 1004 -27.09 60.98 -19.63
C VAL A 1004 -26.39 61.23 -20.96
N GLU A 1005 -26.03 62.48 -21.28
CA GLU A 1005 -25.24 62.79 -22.48
C GLU A 1005 -23.89 62.06 -22.47
N HIS A 1006 -23.20 62.03 -21.32
CA HIS A 1006 -21.95 61.31 -21.17
C HIS A 1006 -22.14 59.79 -21.28
N SER A 1007 -23.17 59.21 -20.64
CA SER A 1007 -23.46 57.76 -20.69
C SER A 1007 -23.66 57.29 -22.13
N ILE A 1008 -24.46 58.02 -22.91
CA ILE A 1008 -24.69 57.72 -24.33
C ILE A 1008 -23.38 57.79 -25.12
N SER A 1009 -22.58 58.83 -24.90
CA SER A 1009 -21.26 58.98 -25.56
C SER A 1009 -20.31 57.81 -25.22
N CYS A 1010 -20.30 57.35 -23.96
CA CYS A 1010 -19.51 56.19 -23.53
C CYS A 1010 -20.00 54.88 -24.17
N LYS A 1011 -21.32 54.67 -24.27
CA LYS A 1011 -21.91 53.49 -24.91
C LYS A 1011 -21.65 53.46 -26.42
N GLU A 1012 -21.73 54.60 -27.11
CA GLU A 1012 -21.40 54.71 -28.54
C GLU A 1012 -19.93 54.39 -28.82
N LYS A 1013 -19.01 54.73 -27.91
CA LYS A 1013 -17.58 54.43 -28.04
C LYS A 1013 -17.27 52.94 -27.94
N LEU A 1014 -18.13 52.11 -27.32
CA LEU A 1014 -17.95 50.65 -27.29
C LEU A 1014 -17.96 50.02 -28.68
N ASN A 1015 -18.71 50.62 -29.61
CA ASN A 1015 -18.86 50.16 -30.99
C ASN A 1015 -17.76 50.70 -31.93
N LYS A 1016 -16.84 51.55 -31.46
CA LYS A 1016 -15.76 52.15 -32.26
C LYS A 1016 -14.44 51.38 -32.07
N LYS A 1017 -13.55 51.41 -33.08
CA LYS A 1017 -12.22 50.76 -33.03
C LYS A 1017 -11.32 51.30 -31.92
N ASN A 1018 -11.43 52.59 -31.60
CA ASN A 1018 -10.75 53.18 -30.43
C ASN A 1018 -11.69 53.14 -29.21
N LYS A 1019 -11.40 52.23 -28.28
CA LYS A 1019 -12.21 51.96 -27.08
C LYS A 1019 -11.78 52.80 -25.86
N SER A 1020 -10.88 53.76 -26.02
CA SER A 1020 -10.44 54.63 -24.92
C SER A 1020 -11.61 55.46 -24.36
N GLY A 1021 -11.97 55.24 -23.10
CA GLY A 1021 -13.11 55.90 -22.45
C GLY A 1021 -14.49 55.33 -22.81
N ALA A 1022 -14.54 54.11 -23.36
CA ALA A 1022 -15.78 53.37 -23.55
C ALA A 1022 -16.20 52.70 -22.25
N ALA A 1023 -17.47 52.85 -21.86
CA ALA A 1023 -18.02 52.33 -20.62
C ALA A 1023 -19.50 52.01 -20.80
N PHE A 1024 -20.00 50.95 -20.16
CA PHE A 1024 -21.40 50.55 -20.26
C PHE A 1024 -22.21 50.81 -18.97
N THR A 1025 -21.55 51.00 -17.81
CA THR A 1025 -22.16 51.27 -16.49
C THR A 1025 -21.36 52.31 -15.71
N ASP A 1026 -22.02 53.26 -15.04
CA ASP A 1026 -21.39 54.27 -14.15
C ASP A 1026 -22.36 54.66 -13.02
N ASP A 1027 -22.77 53.67 -12.22
CA ASP A 1027 -23.80 53.87 -11.19
C ASP A 1027 -23.26 54.60 -9.95
N GLY A 1028 -21.93 54.80 -9.88
CA GLY A 1028 -21.28 55.63 -8.89
C GLY A 1028 -21.85 57.05 -8.85
N PHE A 1029 -22.26 57.61 -9.98
CA PHE A 1029 -22.92 58.92 -10.01
C PHE A 1029 -24.25 58.91 -9.22
N ALA A 1030 -25.13 57.94 -9.49
CA ALA A 1030 -26.42 57.82 -8.81
C ALA A 1030 -26.23 57.57 -7.31
N MET A 1031 -25.27 56.73 -6.94
CA MET A 1031 -24.92 56.44 -5.55
C MET A 1031 -24.39 57.67 -4.80
N GLY A 1032 -23.58 58.49 -5.47
CA GLY A 1032 -23.04 59.74 -4.94
C GLY A 1032 -24.11 60.82 -4.73
N VAL A 1033 -25.01 61.01 -5.71
CA VAL A 1033 -26.14 61.95 -5.57
C VAL A 1033 -27.04 61.55 -4.40
N ALA A 1034 -27.39 60.26 -4.29
CA ALA A 1034 -28.21 59.77 -3.18
C ALA A 1034 -27.55 60.01 -1.81
N TYR A 1035 -26.24 59.76 -1.69
CA TYR A 1035 -25.49 59.98 -0.45
C TYR A 1035 -25.45 61.45 -0.05
N ILE A 1036 -25.15 62.35 -0.99
CA ILE A 1036 -25.05 63.80 -0.72
C ILE A 1036 -26.43 64.38 -0.36
N LEU A 1037 -27.51 63.95 -1.02
CA LEU A 1037 -28.87 64.38 -0.69
C LEU A 1037 -29.28 63.96 0.73
N LYS A 1038 -28.89 62.75 1.19
CA LYS A 1038 -29.10 62.33 2.59
C LYS A 1038 -28.24 63.15 3.55
N LEU A 1039 -26.96 63.34 3.23
CA LEU A 1039 -26.02 64.08 4.06
C LEU A 1039 -26.52 65.50 4.37
N LEU A 1040 -27.05 66.18 3.34
CA LEU A 1040 -27.56 67.55 3.42
C LEU A 1040 -29.04 67.65 3.83
N ASP A 1041 -29.73 66.51 3.97
CA ASP A 1041 -31.16 66.42 4.30
C ASP A 1041 -32.11 67.09 3.28
N GLN A 1042 -31.87 66.86 1.99
CA GLN A 1042 -32.54 67.56 0.89
C GLN A 1042 -33.50 66.68 0.07
N TYR A 1043 -33.90 65.52 0.59
CA TYR A 1043 -34.75 64.61 -0.17
C TYR A 1043 -36.13 65.20 -0.48
N GLN A 1044 -36.77 65.86 0.49
CA GLN A 1044 -38.07 66.49 0.29
C GLN A 1044 -37.98 67.65 -0.71
N GLU A 1045 -36.93 68.47 -0.60
CA GLU A 1045 -36.69 69.58 -1.53
C GLU A 1045 -36.45 69.09 -2.97
N PHE A 1046 -35.70 68.01 -3.15
CA PHE A 1046 -35.48 67.39 -4.46
C PHE A 1046 -36.75 66.76 -5.03
N ASP A 1047 -37.51 66.01 -4.22
CA ASP A 1047 -38.74 65.34 -4.66
C ASP A 1047 -39.80 66.38 -5.07
N SER A 1048 -39.83 67.55 -4.42
CA SER A 1048 -40.71 68.67 -4.79
C SER A 1048 -40.47 69.24 -6.19
N LEU A 1049 -39.34 68.93 -6.83
CA LEU A 1049 -39.04 69.38 -8.20
C LEU A 1049 -39.76 68.55 -9.27
N HIS A 1050 -40.26 67.34 -8.93
CA HIS A 1050 -40.85 66.38 -9.88
C HIS A 1050 -40.04 66.21 -11.19
N TRP A 1051 -38.70 66.27 -11.09
CA TRP A 1051 -37.79 66.40 -12.23
C TRP A 1051 -37.92 65.26 -13.25
N PHE A 1052 -37.86 64.01 -12.81
CA PHE A 1052 -37.93 62.85 -13.70
C PHE A 1052 -39.28 62.74 -14.43
N GLN A 1053 -40.38 63.22 -13.81
CA GLN A 1053 -41.68 63.30 -14.45
C GLN A 1053 -41.67 64.36 -15.56
N SER A 1054 -41.09 65.53 -15.30
CA SER A 1054 -40.92 66.59 -16.31
C SER A 1054 -40.10 66.11 -17.53
N VAL A 1055 -39.01 65.38 -17.27
CA VAL A 1055 -38.14 64.80 -18.31
C VAL A 1055 -38.91 63.77 -19.14
N ARG A 1056 -39.63 62.84 -18.49
CA ARG A 1056 -40.42 61.80 -19.17
C ARG A 1056 -41.52 62.42 -20.04
N GLU A 1057 -42.28 63.37 -19.51
CA GLU A 1057 -43.35 64.04 -20.25
C GLU A 1057 -42.81 64.76 -21.50
N LYS A 1058 -41.66 65.42 -21.39
CA LYS A 1058 -41.00 66.07 -22.54
C LYS A 1058 -40.60 65.07 -23.62
N TYR A 1059 -39.82 64.04 -23.28
CA TYR A 1059 -39.32 63.08 -24.27
C TYR A 1059 -40.47 62.27 -24.89
N VAL A 1060 -41.49 61.88 -24.11
CA VAL A 1060 -42.68 61.20 -24.65
C VAL A 1060 -43.46 62.12 -25.60
N LYS A 1061 -43.58 63.42 -25.30
CA LYS A 1061 -44.22 64.40 -26.19
C LYS A 1061 -43.45 64.58 -27.49
N GLU A 1062 -42.12 64.65 -27.42
CA GLU A 1062 -41.23 64.75 -28.60
C GLU A 1062 -41.25 63.46 -29.45
N ILE A 1063 -41.20 62.28 -28.82
CA ILE A 1063 -41.33 60.98 -29.51
C ILE A 1063 -42.67 60.89 -30.23
N ARG A 1064 -43.79 61.26 -29.57
CA ARG A 1064 -45.11 61.29 -30.21
C ARG A 1064 -45.19 62.30 -31.36
N ALA A 1065 -44.53 63.45 -31.25
CA ALA A 1065 -44.49 64.44 -32.32
C ALA A 1065 -43.72 63.92 -33.54
N VAL A 1066 -42.57 63.27 -33.32
CA VAL A 1066 -41.75 62.63 -34.37
C VAL A 1066 -42.50 61.44 -34.99
N ALA A 1067 -43.19 60.61 -34.20
CA ALA A 1067 -44.01 59.50 -34.69
C ALA A 1067 -45.20 59.97 -35.55
N LYS A 1068 -45.86 61.07 -35.16
CA LYS A 1068 -46.90 61.71 -35.98
C LYS A 1068 -46.34 62.24 -37.30
N GLN A 1069 -45.14 62.84 -37.29
CA GLN A 1069 -44.48 63.32 -38.50
C GLN A 1069 -43.99 62.18 -39.41
N GLN A 1070 -43.51 61.07 -38.84
CA GLN A 1070 -43.15 59.84 -39.57
C GLN A 1070 -44.35 59.23 -40.29
N ASN A 1071 -45.52 59.18 -39.64
CA ASN A 1071 -46.75 58.66 -40.25
C ASN A 1071 -47.27 59.53 -41.40
N VAL A 1072 -46.97 60.84 -41.39
CA VAL A 1072 -47.33 61.77 -42.48
C VAL A 1072 -46.35 61.69 -43.65
N GLN A 1073 -45.07 61.38 -43.39
CA GLN A 1073 -44.03 61.32 -44.41
C GLN A 1073 -43.80 59.93 -45.01
N SER A 1074 -44.22 58.85 -44.33
CA SER A 1074 -44.30 57.51 -44.91
C SER A 1074 -45.21 57.45 -46.13
N THR A 1075 -46.16 58.38 -46.23
CA THR A 1075 -47.06 58.56 -47.38
C THR A 1075 -46.39 59.28 -48.56
N ASN A 1076 -45.30 60.04 -48.34
CA ASN A 1076 -44.65 60.91 -49.34
C ASN A 1076 -43.33 60.35 -49.93
N GLN A 1077 -42.95 59.09 -49.65
CA GLN A 1077 -41.81 58.36 -50.24
C GLN A 1077 -40.42 59.04 -50.17
N ASP A 1078 -40.14 59.90 -49.19
CA ASP A 1078 -38.81 60.52 -49.03
C ASP A 1078 -37.92 59.70 -48.08
N GLU A 1079 -37.22 58.69 -48.62
CA GLU A 1079 -36.46 57.69 -47.84
C GLU A 1079 -35.36 58.30 -46.96
N LYS A 1080 -34.65 59.33 -47.43
CA LYS A 1080 -33.56 59.97 -46.65
C LYS A 1080 -34.08 60.71 -45.43
N LEU A 1081 -35.23 61.36 -45.60
CA LEU A 1081 -35.87 62.11 -44.52
C LEU A 1081 -36.51 61.15 -43.51
N LEU A 1082 -37.13 60.06 -43.98
CA LEU A 1082 -37.63 58.96 -43.14
C LEU A 1082 -36.50 58.28 -42.34
N GLN A 1083 -35.33 58.04 -42.97
CA GLN A 1083 -34.13 57.52 -42.28
C GLN A 1083 -33.62 58.48 -41.20
N THR A 1084 -33.58 59.79 -41.51
CA THR A 1084 -33.18 60.82 -40.53
C THR A 1084 -34.16 60.86 -39.36
N MET A 1085 -35.48 60.81 -39.63
CA MET A 1085 -36.52 60.76 -38.59
C MET A 1085 -36.41 59.50 -37.74
N ASN A 1086 -36.18 58.33 -38.33
CA ASN A 1086 -35.95 57.08 -37.63
C ASN A 1086 -34.72 57.13 -36.72
N LEU A 1087 -33.64 57.79 -37.14
CA LEU A 1087 -32.46 58.01 -36.31
C LEU A 1087 -32.76 58.95 -35.14
N THR A 1088 -33.51 60.05 -35.35
CA THR A 1088 -33.97 60.92 -34.25
C THR A 1088 -34.92 60.22 -33.29
N HIS A 1089 -35.86 59.41 -33.78
CA HIS A 1089 -36.78 58.62 -32.95
C HIS A 1089 -35.99 57.67 -32.05
N LYS A 1090 -35.08 56.87 -32.64
CA LYS A 1090 -34.19 55.98 -31.89
C LYS A 1090 -33.32 56.72 -30.88
N ARG A 1091 -32.81 57.91 -31.23
CA ARG A 1091 -31.99 58.71 -30.31
C ARG A 1091 -32.81 59.23 -29.12
N LEU A 1092 -34.05 59.67 -29.35
CA LEU A 1092 -34.94 60.11 -28.27
C LEU A 1092 -35.36 58.94 -27.36
N GLU A 1093 -35.62 57.77 -27.93
CA GLU A 1093 -35.89 56.54 -27.17
C GLU A 1093 -34.70 56.13 -26.31
N VAL A 1094 -33.48 56.15 -26.86
CA VAL A 1094 -32.24 55.86 -26.11
C VAL A 1094 -32.04 56.86 -24.97
N CYS A 1095 -32.25 58.16 -25.21
CA CYS A 1095 -32.17 59.17 -24.15
C CYS A 1095 -33.19 58.91 -23.04
N LEU A 1096 -34.45 58.62 -23.39
CA LEU A 1096 -35.51 58.31 -22.42
C LEU A 1096 -35.14 57.06 -21.60
N GLN A 1097 -34.66 56.01 -22.26
CA GLN A 1097 -34.24 54.77 -21.61
C GLN A 1097 -33.09 55.01 -20.62
N GLU A 1098 -32.09 55.83 -20.96
CA GLU A 1098 -31.00 56.18 -20.04
C GLU A 1098 -31.47 56.99 -18.83
N PHE A 1099 -32.43 57.90 -19.01
CA PHE A 1099 -33.05 58.63 -17.88
C PHE A 1099 -33.84 57.70 -16.96
N GLU A 1100 -34.54 56.70 -17.52
CA GLU A 1100 -35.25 55.69 -16.72
C GLU A 1100 -34.28 54.79 -15.96
N LEU A 1101 -33.19 54.35 -16.60
CA LEU A 1101 -32.12 53.59 -15.92
C LEU A 1101 -31.48 54.40 -14.79
N LEU A 1102 -31.23 55.69 -15.00
CA LEU A 1102 -30.71 56.59 -13.96
C LEU A 1102 -31.73 56.76 -12.82
N TYR A 1103 -33.02 56.91 -13.14
CA TYR A 1103 -34.08 57.00 -12.14
C TYR A 1103 -34.18 55.75 -11.28
N PHE A 1104 -34.14 54.56 -11.89
CA PHE A 1104 -34.15 53.30 -11.16
C PHE A 1104 -32.89 53.12 -10.30
N SER A 1105 -31.73 53.47 -10.84
CA SER A 1105 -30.45 53.41 -10.11
C SER A 1105 -30.43 54.38 -8.92
N LEU A 1106 -30.91 55.62 -9.10
CA LEU A 1106 -31.01 56.62 -8.04
C LEU A 1106 -32.05 56.21 -6.98
N SER A 1107 -33.21 55.70 -7.40
CA SER A 1107 -34.25 55.21 -6.48
C SER A 1107 -33.73 54.06 -5.64
N SER A 1108 -33.02 53.12 -6.26
CA SER A 1108 -32.37 51.99 -5.58
C SER A 1108 -31.27 52.47 -4.63
N ALA A 1109 -30.46 53.44 -5.07
CA ALA A 1109 -29.42 54.05 -4.25
C ALA A 1109 -29.99 54.76 -2.99
N ARG A 1110 -31.15 55.41 -3.10
CA ARG A 1110 -31.81 56.09 -1.97
C ARG A 1110 -32.27 55.12 -0.89
N ILE A 1111 -32.65 53.88 -1.24
CA ILE A 1111 -33.09 52.88 -0.25
C ILE A 1111 -31.99 52.61 0.77
N PHE A 1112 -30.72 52.54 0.35
CA PHE A 1112 -29.59 52.29 1.25
C PHE A 1112 -29.37 53.37 2.32
N PHE A 1113 -29.92 54.57 2.11
CA PHE A 1113 -29.83 55.70 3.05
C PHE A 1113 -31.19 56.07 3.67
N ARG A 1114 -32.26 55.38 3.29
CA ARG A 1114 -33.63 55.57 3.80
C ARG A 1114 -34.01 54.58 4.91
N ALA A 1115 -33.22 53.54 5.13
CA ALA A 1115 -33.44 52.52 6.17
C ALA A 1115 -33.34 53.05 7.63
N ASP A 1116 -33.55 54.35 7.83
CA ASP A 1116 -33.50 55.07 9.09
C ASP A 1116 -34.88 55.56 9.57
N LYS A 1117 -36.00 55.19 8.93
CA LYS A 1117 -37.28 55.28 9.65
C LYS A 1117 -37.40 54.04 10.51
N THR A 1118 -37.18 54.18 11.81
CA THR A 1118 -37.63 53.20 12.78
C THR A 1118 -39.09 52.86 12.49
N ALA A 1119 -39.52 51.61 12.62
CA ALA A 1119 -40.93 51.22 12.42
C ALA A 1119 -41.93 52.10 13.21
N ALA A 1120 -41.46 52.78 14.27
CA ALA A 1120 -42.17 53.81 15.02
C ALA A 1120 -42.50 55.08 14.19
N GLU A 1121 -41.59 55.57 13.35
CA GLU A 1121 -41.77 56.78 12.52
C GLU A 1121 -42.64 56.52 11.28
N GLU A 1122 -42.55 55.33 10.68
CA GLU A 1122 -43.50 54.92 9.62
C GLU A 1122 -44.92 54.72 10.17
N ASN A 1123 -45.06 54.26 11.42
CA ASN A 1123 -46.36 54.22 12.09
C ASN A 1123 -46.87 55.61 12.49
N GLN A 1124 -45.98 56.57 12.76
CA GLN A 1124 -46.36 57.93 13.09
C GLN A 1124 -46.85 58.69 11.85
N GLU A 1125 -46.19 58.54 10.69
CA GLU A 1125 -46.68 59.09 9.42
C GLU A 1125 -47.96 58.39 8.91
N LYS A 1126 -48.13 57.08 9.20
CA LYS A 1126 -49.41 56.39 8.93
C LYS A 1126 -50.52 56.92 9.85
N LYS A 1127 -50.24 57.15 11.13
CA LYS A 1127 -51.19 57.77 12.07
C LYS A 1127 -51.53 59.21 11.71
N GLU A 1128 -50.56 60.02 11.29
CA GLU A 1128 -50.82 61.40 10.86
C GLU A 1128 -51.64 61.45 9.56
N LYS A 1129 -51.41 60.52 8.63
CA LYS A 1129 -52.26 60.36 7.43
C LYS A 1129 -53.64 59.81 7.75
N GLU A 1130 -53.77 58.92 8.73
CA GLU A 1130 -55.05 58.43 9.22
C GLU A 1130 -55.82 59.53 9.96
N ASP A 1131 -55.17 60.34 10.80
CA ASP A 1131 -55.79 61.47 11.53
C ASP A 1131 -56.21 62.63 10.60
N GLU A 1132 -55.49 62.88 9.49
CA GLU A 1132 -55.95 63.80 8.44
C GLU A 1132 -57.14 63.24 7.65
N SER A 1133 -57.23 61.92 7.47
CA SER A 1133 -58.37 61.28 6.80
C SER A 1133 -59.62 61.19 7.68
N VAL A 1134 -59.45 61.05 9.00
CA VAL A 1134 -60.55 60.95 9.99
C VAL A 1134 -61.17 62.33 10.28
N LYS A 1135 -60.45 63.43 10.09
CA LYS A 1135 -61.02 64.80 10.15
C LYS A 1135 -61.85 65.18 8.92
N ALA A 1136 -61.71 64.47 7.80
CA ALA A 1136 -62.46 64.73 6.58
C ALA A 1136 -63.75 63.91 6.44
N SER A 1137 -63.98 62.89 7.28
CA SER A 1137 -65.09 61.92 7.10
C SER A 1137 -66.08 61.81 8.26
N ASN A 1138 -66.07 62.71 9.26
CA ASN A 1138 -67.14 62.81 10.25
C ASN A 1138 -68.20 63.85 9.83
N GLY A 1139 -69.11 63.36 8.99
CA GLY A 1139 -70.44 63.92 8.75
C GLY A 1139 -71.43 62.76 8.56
N GLU A 1140 -72.03 62.34 9.68
CA GLU A 1140 -73.30 61.59 9.82
C GLU A 1140 -73.43 60.14 9.27
N LEU A 1141 -73.23 59.20 10.21
CA LEU A 1141 -73.92 57.93 10.58
C LEU A 1141 -75.33 57.63 9.95
N PRO A 1142 -75.92 56.40 10.03
CA PRO A 1142 -75.61 55.27 10.95
C PRO A 1142 -75.75 53.79 10.44
N ASN A 1143 -75.08 52.91 11.20
CA ASN A 1143 -75.46 51.57 11.71
C ASN A 1143 -75.90 50.42 10.76
N SER A 1144 -75.12 49.33 10.78
CA SER A 1144 -75.52 48.06 11.43
C SER A 1144 -74.36 47.04 11.52
N THR A 1145 -74.46 46.22 12.57
CA THR A 1145 -73.55 45.27 13.23
C THR A 1145 -73.22 43.96 12.46
N PRO A 1146 -72.32 43.09 12.98
CA PRO A 1146 -71.28 42.37 12.22
C PRO A 1146 -71.54 40.86 11.99
N ALA A 1147 -70.69 40.22 11.17
CA ALA A 1147 -70.43 38.78 11.24
C ALA A 1147 -68.99 38.44 10.76
N ASP A 1148 -68.25 37.75 11.62
CA ASP A 1148 -67.01 36.99 11.42
C ASP A 1148 -67.13 35.88 10.35
N PRO A 1149 -66.12 35.00 10.12
CA PRO A 1149 -64.70 35.20 9.79
C PRO A 1149 -64.32 34.33 8.55
N VAL A 1150 -63.03 34.11 8.26
CA VAL A 1150 -62.41 32.80 7.87
C VAL A 1150 -61.10 32.98 7.05
N VAL A 1151 -59.99 32.62 7.71
CA VAL A 1151 -58.88 31.76 7.24
C VAL A 1151 -58.19 32.06 5.90
N LYS A 1152 -56.94 32.55 5.97
CA LYS A 1152 -55.72 31.73 5.82
C LYS A 1152 -54.51 32.43 6.41
#